data_AF-A0A081AAQ8-F1
#
_entry.id   AF-A0A081AAQ8-F1
#
_cell.length_a   1.000
_cell.length_b   1.000
_cell.length_c   1.000
_cell.angle_alpha   90.00
_cell.angle_beta   90.00
_cell.angle_gamma   90.00
#
_symmetry.space_group_name_H-M   'P 1'
#
loop_
_entity.id
_entity.type
_entity.pdbx_description
1 polymer ?
#
loop_
_entity_poly.entity_id
_entity_poly.type
_entity_poly.pdbx_seq_one_letter_code
_entity_poly.pdbx_strand_id
1 'polypeptide(L)'
;MSKRLAIQLPAFARVAVLLSLYSLDLLDLHAKIAWIGTSESFSFDVVHHHSFENDPLARPEFPSANESLPTTELGTELLRVSGWTSLYERCSDLYATKDNEEFDMIKAINCELGPQFSTERRVADELILSATLNVDSVAWVSCQLLFFHRRPPLCQENVVTLFSTRYRLTEDEVDPDKMAPIHSIAEAELLRMLDLLSRSHPLSNVVCAQGFEATAGPGRYDTDVFACGSPNVLESAFIGVFASNFGELHADLAQLAVDEVNIMGFELISRQNSRSQFILKEKNGEVVVVEENMTNFATFGHLYVFLILVDFALLIAHARATFDTGRMFGWRTLIRLKNAENNDSDNFGDSSWLLLYRSLYRSGPIAALTILSALISWFVNLPFALMWCTASEGKVYALVSAVRVWMLVLCLLNLLWGMFVRIREARAYSVVKGTFVTPLEILAVSAFIVILKMGTLFDVAVIRRQLEGQQGVDSKAFSGRTALWNAYNPEVDGFATTPPQIVHTLLAPIAIAVTESLLLVVVVLIVKFVYYRRLLDRQDNEAASAVSVVDFDNIDEHLSYPSVDQRTSKAPLISRRHAKNYSRLPLEELLRTPARANSLVRCCFDIDVVEDDGLTYMLPHVYYDFGVVVTDAGYLRTRRGFSTVIHRRLDVEKFFAPIEKSSTVSPTPLKRQRLRDGNTSTRAKFALESMPAPVDAVPENRSPPPPRTLSEFRSMPMAKSMRRRKSMEELLENPSPSP
;
A
#
# COMPACT_ATOMS: atom_id res chain seq x y z
N MET A 1 9.28 -42.76 6.20
CA MET A 1 8.38 -41.67 6.65
C MET A 1 6.93 -42.12 6.47
N SER A 2 5.97 -41.62 7.27
CA SER A 2 4.57 -42.10 7.23
C SER A 2 3.76 -41.43 6.12
N LYS A 3 2.84 -42.19 5.48
CA LYS A 3 1.89 -41.67 4.46
C LYS A 3 1.10 -40.45 4.94
N ARG A 4 0.82 -40.34 6.26
CA ARG A 4 0.13 -39.17 6.85
C ARG A 4 0.91 -37.86 6.65
N LEU A 5 2.24 -37.90 6.68
CA LEU A 5 3.08 -36.70 6.53
C LEU A 5 2.98 -36.12 5.10
N ALA A 6 3.00 -37.00 4.09
CA ALA A 6 2.89 -36.63 2.68
C ALA A 6 1.52 -35.99 2.35
N ILE A 7 0.44 -36.48 2.96
CA ILE A 7 -0.92 -35.93 2.80
C ILE A 7 -1.07 -34.59 3.54
N GLN A 8 -0.39 -34.41 4.67
CA GLN A 8 -0.48 -33.17 5.46
C GLN A 8 0.37 -32.02 4.90
N LEU A 9 1.47 -32.31 4.19
CA LEU A 9 2.36 -31.29 3.61
C LEU A 9 1.64 -30.30 2.66
N PRO A 10 0.84 -30.72 1.64
CA PRO A 10 0.13 -29.77 0.78
C PRO A 10 -1.00 -29.03 1.51
N ALA A 11 -1.65 -29.65 2.50
CA ALA A 11 -2.67 -28.98 3.32
C ALA A 11 -2.04 -27.88 4.20
N PHE A 12 -0.87 -28.14 4.78
CA PHE A 12 -0.09 -27.15 5.53
C PHE A 12 0.36 -26.00 4.61
N ALA A 13 0.87 -26.30 3.41
CA ALA A 13 1.26 -25.27 2.43
C ALA A 13 0.08 -24.38 2.02
N ARG A 14 -1.12 -24.94 1.78
CA ARG A 14 -2.35 -24.17 1.49
C ARG A 14 -2.74 -23.24 2.64
N VAL A 15 -2.64 -23.72 3.89
CA VAL A 15 -2.87 -22.89 5.09
C VAL A 15 -1.81 -21.80 5.22
N ALA A 16 -0.54 -22.10 4.97
CA ALA A 16 0.55 -21.14 5.00
C ALA A 16 0.37 -20.02 3.98
N VAL A 17 -0.06 -20.31 2.74
CA VAL A 17 -0.33 -19.28 1.72
C VAL A 17 -1.58 -18.44 2.04
N LEU A 18 -2.62 -19.03 2.64
CA LEU A 18 -3.76 -18.24 3.13
C LEU A 18 -3.36 -17.33 4.29
N LEU A 19 -2.57 -17.83 5.24
CA LEU A 19 -2.05 -17.02 6.34
C LEU A 19 -1.07 -15.96 5.86
N SER A 20 -0.25 -16.23 4.83
CA SER A 20 0.66 -15.23 4.28
C SER A 20 -0.09 -14.10 3.59
N LEU A 21 -1.14 -14.40 2.81
CA LEU A 21 -1.99 -13.36 2.21
C LEU A 21 -2.63 -12.48 3.31
N TYR A 22 -3.15 -13.07 4.38
CA TYR A 22 -3.69 -12.30 5.51
C TYR A 22 -2.65 -11.57 6.37
N SER A 23 -1.42 -12.10 6.47
CA SER A 23 -0.35 -11.37 7.14
C SER A 23 0.15 -10.21 6.29
N LEU A 24 0.16 -10.32 4.95
CA LEU A 24 0.44 -9.19 4.05
C LEU A 24 -0.62 -8.09 4.18
N ASP A 25 -1.90 -8.46 4.34
CA ASP A 25 -3.00 -7.52 4.62
C ASP A 25 -2.79 -6.78 5.95
N LEU A 26 -2.37 -7.49 7.00
CA LEU A 26 -2.11 -6.93 8.33
C LEU A 26 -0.81 -6.09 8.39
N LEU A 27 0.26 -6.53 7.72
CA LEU A 27 1.61 -5.97 7.82
C LEU A 27 1.70 -4.56 7.25
N ASP A 28 1.00 -4.30 6.15
CA ASP A 28 0.85 -2.96 5.56
C ASP A 28 0.06 -2.00 6.44
N LEU A 29 -1.06 -2.45 7.03
CA LEU A 29 -1.82 -1.62 7.97
C LEU A 29 -0.96 -1.30 9.21
N HIS A 30 -0.14 -2.25 9.66
CA HIS A 30 0.83 -2.02 10.72
C HIS A 30 1.94 -1.04 10.30
N ALA A 31 2.57 -1.22 9.13
CA ALA A 31 3.63 -0.34 8.64
C ALA A 31 3.15 1.10 8.42
N LYS A 32 1.96 1.28 7.83
CA LYS A 32 1.30 2.59 7.71
C LYS A 32 1.13 3.26 9.08
N ILE A 33 0.58 2.55 10.06
CA ILE A 33 0.29 3.11 11.39
C ILE A 33 1.55 3.34 12.24
N ALA A 34 2.54 2.43 12.18
CA ALA A 34 3.66 2.39 13.12
C ALA A 34 4.97 3.00 12.58
N TRP A 35 5.15 3.07 11.26
CA TRP A 35 6.40 3.54 10.64
C TRP A 35 6.21 4.77 9.76
N ILE A 36 5.07 4.86 9.05
CA ILE A 36 4.67 6.02 8.23
C ILE A 36 3.58 6.84 8.97
N GLY A 37 3.42 6.59 10.27
CA GLY A 37 2.35 7.12 11.11
C GLY A 37 2.46 8.61 11.39
N THR A 38 1.54 9.13 12.21
CA THR A 38 1.59 10.53 12.68
C THR A 38 2.59 10.74 13.84
N SER A 39 3.26 9.68 14.28
CA SER A 39 4.24 9.68 15.37
C SER A 39 5.63 9.46 14.81
N GLU A 40 6.59 10.27 15.27
CA GLU A 40 7.99 10.15 14.85
C GLU A 40 8.59 8.85 15.37
N SER A 41 9.01 7.99 14.45
CA SER A 41 9.45 6.62 14.73
C SER A 41 10.97 6.45 14.62
N PHE A 42 11.63 7.26 13.77
CA PHE A 42 13.06 7.14 13.43
C PHE A 42 13.51 5.70 13.15
N SER A 43 12.61 4.89 12.57
CA SER A 43 12.74 3.44 12.52
C SER A 43 13.63 2.89 11.41
N PHE A 44 14.27 3.76 10.61
CA PHE A 44 15.04 3.36 9.43
C PHE A 44 16.44 3.96 9.43
N ASP A 45 17.41 3.16 9.82
CA ASP A 45 18.84 3.47 9.69
C ASP A 45 19.29 3.35 8.22
N VAL A 46 20.04 4.35 7.77
CA VAL A 46 20.55 4.54 6.42
C VAL A 46 22.04 4.80 6.52
N VAL A 47 22.84 3.81 6.11
CA VAL A 47 24.29 3.83 6.27
C VAL A 47 24.96 4.11 4.92
N HIS A 48 25.49 5.32 4.74
CA HIS A 48 26.30 5.69 3.59
C HIS A 48 27.78 5.57 3.91
N HIS A 49 28.57 5.04 2.97
CA HIS A 49 30.03 4.95 3.06
C HIS A 49 30.65 5.89 2.04
N HIS A 50 31.43 6.86 2.52
CA HIS A 50 32.09 7.86 1.68
C HIS A 50 33.60 7.75 1.84
N SER A 51 34.31 7.42 0.77
CA SER A 51 35.73 7.71 0.66
C SER A 51 35.94 9.02 -0.12
N PHE A 52 36.96 9.79 0.24
CA PHE A 52 37.28 11.06 -0.42
C PHE A 52 38.36 10.89 -1.48
N GLU A 53 38.42 11.84 -2.42
CA GLU A 53 39.49 11.90 -3.42
C GLU A 53 40.78 12.49 -2.83
N ASN A 54 41.93 12.15 -3.44
CA ASN A 54 43.23 12.70 -3.04
C ASN A 54 43.52 14.07 -3.68
N ASP A 55 42.87 14.36 -4.81
CA ASP A 55 42.99 15.62 -5.54
C ASP A 55 41.83 16.56 -5.15
N PRO A 56 42.09 17.87 -4.92
CA PRO A 56 41.04 18.82 -4.58
C PRO A 56 40.15 19.14 -5.80
N LEU A 57 38.91 19.52 -5.52
CA LEU A 57 37.99 20.08 -6.52
C LEU A 57 38.60 21.33 -7.17
N ALA A 58 38.39 21.49 -8.48
CA ALA A 58 38.86 22.67 -9.19
C ALA A 58 38.23 23.95 -8.62
N ARG A 59 39.05 24.86 -8.11
CA ARG A 59 38.61 26.17 -7.63
C ARG A 59 38.09 27.00 -8.82
N PRO A 60 36.86 27.53 -8.79
CA PRO A 60 36.34 28.36 -9.87
C PRO A 60 37.19 29.62 -10.10
N GLU A 61 37.27 30.07 -11.36
CA GLU A 61 37.81 31.40 -11.67
C GLU A 61 36.82 32.47 -11.22
N PHE A 62 36.98 32.95 -9.99
CA PHE A 62 36.20 34.07 -9.46
C PHE A 62 36.63 35.37 -10.15
N PRO A 63 35.70 36.19 -10.68
CA PRO A 63 36.03 37.51 -11.23
C PRO A 63 36.67 38.36 -10.13
N SER A 64 37.86 38.90 -10.41
CA SER A 64 38.67 39.53 -9.35
C SER A 64 38.02 40.81 -8.84
N ALA A 65 38.09 41.07 -7.53
CA ALA A 65 37.52 42.27 -6.90
C ALA A 65 38.12 43.62 -7.37
N ASN A 66 39.11 43.59 -8.27
CA ASN A 66 39.68 44.76 -8.94
C ASN A 66 38.96 45.11 -10.26
N GLU A 67 38.22 44.16 -10.86
CA GLU A 67 37.19 44.51 -11.83
C GLU A 67 35.99 45.03 -11.04
N SER A 68 35.62 46.29 -11.26
CA SER A 68 34.47 46.87 -10.59
C SER A 68 33.20 46.14 -11.03
N LEU A 69 32.64 45.33 -10.12
CA LEU A 69 31.26 44.84 -10.22
C LEU A 69 30.36 45.99 -10.69
N PRO A 70 29.55 45.81 -11.74
CA PRO A 70 28.61 46.85 -12.16
C PRO A 70 27.76 47.22 -10.96
N THR A 71 27.67 48.53 -10.68
CA THR A 71 27.06 49.06 -9.45
C THR A 71 25.69 48.43 -9.23
N THR A 72 25.50 47.84 -8.05
CA THR A 72 24.39 46.93 -7.70
C THR A 72 23.01 47.48 -8.04
N GLU A 73 22.54 47.18 -9.26
CA GLU A 73 21.13 47.20 -9.61
C GLU A 73 20.55 45.82 -9.29
N LEU A 74 19.46 45.81 -8.53
CA LEU A 74 18.82 44.59 -8.05
C LEU A 74 18.35 43.72 -9.22
N GLY A 75 19.14 42.70 -9.58
CA GLY A 75 18.89 41.82 -10.73
C GLY A 75 20.07 41.57 -11.67
N THR A 76 21.23 42.21 -11.47
CA THR A 76 22.46 41.97 -12.28
C THR A 76 23.57 41.25 -11.50
N GLU A 77 23.23 40.62 -10.38
CA GLU A 77 24.16 39.81 -9.57
C GLU A 77 24.56 38.51 -10.29
N LEU A 78 25.77 38.02 -10.00
CA LEU A 78 26.38 36.90 -10.71
C LEU A 78 25.86 35.56 -10.16
N LEU A 79 24.60 35.25 -10.51
CA LEU A 79 23.83 34.08 -10.11
C LEU A 79 24.53 32.77 -10.51
N ARG A 80 25.30 32.20 -9.58
CA ARG A 80 25.82 30.84 -9.68
C ARG A 80 24.70 29.83 -9.44
N VAL A 81 24.86 28.62 -9.95
CA VAL A 81 23.84 27.56 -9.83
C VAL A 81 23.67 27.13 -8.38
N SER A 82 24.75 27.01 -7.60
CA SER A 82 24.71 26.66 -6.19
C SER A 82 25.67 27.51 -5.34
N GLY A 83 25.35 27.61 -4.05
CA GLY A 83 26.20 28.23 -3.01
C GLY A 83 27.46 27.44 -2.64
N TRP A 84 27.64 26.20 -3.13
CA TRP A 84 28.79 25.33 -2.83
C TRP A 84 30.13 26.04 -3.01
N THR A 85 30.26 26.82 -4.09
CA THR A 85 31.49 27.54 -4.44
C THR A 85 31.86 28.68 -3.49
N SER A 86 30.95 29.11 -2.60
CA SER A 86 31.24 30.15 -1.60
C SER A 86 31.99 29.64 -0.38
N LEU A 87 32.07 28.33 -0.14
CA LEU A 87 32.88 27.76 0.95
C LEU A 87 34.39 28.05 0.75
N TYR A 88 34.83 28.32 -0.49
CA TYR A 88 36.18 28.79 -0.82
C TYR A 88 36.52 30.22 -0.32
N GLU A 89 35.57 30.95 0.29
CA GLU A 89 35.87 32.19 1.02
C GLU A 89 36.64 31.89 2.33
N ARG A 90 36.26 30.82 3.04
CA ARG A 90 36.74 30.50 4.40
C ARG A 90 37.60 29.24 4.51
N CYS A 91 37.45 28.29 3.59
CA CYS A 91 38.27 27.08 3.51
C CYS A 91 39.27 27.19 2.35
N SER A 92 40.44 26.56 2.46
CA SER A 92 41.45 26.62 1.38
C SER A 92 41.03 25.77 0.18
N ASP A 93 40.73 24.50 0.45
CA ASP A 93 40.53 23.44 -0.55
C ASP A 93 39.36 22.53 -0.13
N LEU A 94 38.63 22.01 -1.12
CA LEU A 94 37.47 21.13 -0.94
C LEU A 94 37.69 19.83 -1.73
N TYR A 95 37.28 18.69 -1.17
CA TYR A 95 37.49 17.35 -1.72
C TYR A 95 36.14 16.63 -1.82
N ALA A 96 35.81 16.14 -3.02
CA ALA A 96 34.58 15.38 -3.26
C ALA A 96 34.71 13.91 -2.85
N THR A 97 33.58 13.21 -2.90
CA THR A 97 33.51 11.76 -2.71
C THR A 97 34.00 11.02 -3.96
N LYS A 98 34.75 9.95 -3.73
CA LYS A 98 35.45 9.13 -4.74
C LYS A 98 34.54 8.12 -5.41
N ASP A 99 33.52 7.64 -4.69
CA ASP A 99 32.70 6.49 -5.08
C ASP A 99 31.58 6.82 -6.10
N ASN A 100 31.19 8.09 -6.25
CA ASN A 100 30.06 8.54 -7.10
C ASN A 100 30.43 9.75 -7.98
N GLU A 101 29.81 9.88 -9.16
CA GLU A 101 29.85 11.13 -9.97
C GLU A 101 29.07 12.28 -9.30
N GLU A 102 28.00 11.93 -8.59
CA GLU A 102 27.18 12.81 -7.75
C GLU A 102 27.70 12.88 -6.30
N PHE A 103 27.81 14.07 -5.72
CA PHE A 103 28.23 14.26 -4.32
C PHE A 103 27.34 15.25 -3.55
N ASP A 104 27.04 14.88 -2.32
CA ASP A 104 26.32 15.64 -1.29
C ASP A 104 27.23 15.96 -0.08
N MET A 105 28.23 15.12 0.17
CA MET A 105 29.28 15.30 1.17
C MET A 105 30.60 15.80 0.55
N ILE A 106 31.31 16.66 1.28
CA ILE A 106 32.70 17.06 1.01
C ILE A 106 33.57 16.97 2.27
N LYS A 107 34.88 16.85 2.06
CA LYS A 107 35.91 17.20 3.06
C LYS A 107 36.48 18.57 2.70
N ALA A 108 36.57 19.47 3.67
CA ALA A 108 37.13 20.81 3.53
C ALA A 108 38.35 20.96 4.46
N ILE A 109 39.35 21.73 4.01
CA ILE A 109 40.63 21.89 4.71
C ILE A 109 40.90 23.37 5.04
N ASN A 110 41.54 23.62 6.19
CA ASN A 110 41.90 24.95 6.71
C ASN A 110 40.71 25.95 6.76
N CYS A 111 39.59 25.56 7.37
CA CYS A 111 38.39 26.40 7.42
C CYS A 111 38.41 27.40 8.59
N GLU A 112 38.36 28.71 8.33
CA GLU A 112 38.14 29.73 9.37
C GLU A 112 36.67 29.70 9.85
N LEU A 113 36.41 29.10 11.02
CA LEU A 113 35.05 28.94 11.55
C LEU A 113 34.55 30.19 12.31
N GLY A 114 35.44 30.96 12.94
CA GLY A 114 35.07 32.10 13.78
C GLY A 114 34.47 33.29 13.00
N PRO A 115 33.69 34.19 13.65
CA PRO A 115 33.31 35.46 13.05
C PRO A 115 34.54 36.35 12.86
N GLN A 116 34.67 37.03 11.72
CA GLN A 116 35.89 37.80 11.34
C GLN A 116 36.34 38.88 12.35
N PHE A 117 35.46 39.26 13.28
CA PHE A 117 35.70 40.25 14.33
C PHE A 117 36.14 39.64 15.69
N SER A 118 36.19 38.31 15.85
CA SER A 118 36.70 37.70 17.08
C SER A 118 38.23 37.72 17.13
N THR A 119 38.79 38.00 18.32
CA THR A 119 40.23 37.85 18.58
C THR A 119 40.67 36.39 18.60
N GLU A 120 39.73 35.47 18.85
CA GLU A 120 39.93 34.03 18.81
C GLU A 120 39.59 33.51 17.40
N ARG A 121 40.63 33.30 16.58
CA ARG A 121 40.50 32.57 15.30
C ARG A 121 40.57 31.07 15.58
N ARG A 122 39.43 30.39 15.50
CA ARG A 122 39.39 28.92 15.38
C ARG A 122 39.46 28.57 13.89
N VAL A 123 40.52 27.85 13.52
CA VAL A 123 40.69 27.23 12.20
C VAL A 123 40.53 25.73 12.40
N ALA A 124 39.71 25.09 11.57
CA ALA A 124 39.60 23.63 11.52
C ALA A 124 40.55 23.10 10.43
N ASP A 125 41.50 22.25 10.82
CA ASP A 125 42.45 21.63 9.88
C ASP A 125 41.72 20.72 8.87
N GLU A 126 40.84 19.84 9.37
CA GLU A 126 39.96 19.00 8.56
C GLU A 126 38.51 19.06 9.08
N LEU A 127 37.59 19.46 8.19
CA LEU A 127 36.16 19.58 8.44
C LEU A 127 35.40 18.72 7.42
N ILE A 128 34.47 17.88 7.86
CA ILE A 128 33.60 17.09 6.98
C ILE A 128 32.21 17.72 6.99
N LEU A 129 31.64 17.98 5.80
CA LEU A 129 30.35 18.65 5.61
C LEU A 129 29.44 17.83 4.68
N SER A 130 28.18 17.63 5.07
CA SER A 130 27.14 16.94 4.29
C SER A 130 25.95 17.89 4.06
N ALA A 131 25.56 18.12 2.80
CA ALA A 131 24.57 19.14 2.38
C ALA A 131 23.10 18.69 2.52
N THR A 132 22.78 18.09 3.66
CA THR A 132 21.46 17.56 4.02
C THR A 132 20.47 18.62 4.53
N LEU A 133 20.91 19.88 4.71
CA LEU A 133 20.15 20.89 5.44
C LEU A 133 19.42 21.90 4.56
N ASN A 134 18.16 22.15 4.91
CA ASN A 134 17.40 23.25 4.34
C ASN A 134 17.73 24.58 5.03
N VAL A 135 17.76 25.62 4.21
CA VAL A 135 18.02 27.01 4.57
C VAL A 135 17.02 27.55 5.59
N ASP A 136 15.75 27.15 5.47
CA ASP A 136 14.67 27.56 6.38
C ASP A 136 14.80 26.94 7.77
N SER A 137 15.28 25.70 7.88
CA SER A 137 15.59 25.07 9.18
C SER A 137 16.74 25.77 9.90
N VAL A 138 17.82 26.13 9.18
CA VAL A 138 18.95 26.88 9.74
C VAL A 138 18.51 28.28 10.18
N ALA A 139 17.69 28.96 9.36
CA ALA A 139 17.13 30.26 9.72
C ALA A 139 16.21 30.18 10.94
N TRP A 140 15.30 29.19 11.01
CA TRP A 140 14.36 29.02 12.12
C TRP A 140 15.10 28.72 13.44
N VAL A 141 16.03 27.76 13.46
CA VAL A 141 16.84 27.46 14.67
C VAL A 141 17.65 28.71 15.10
N SER A 142 18.28 29.41 14.16
CA SER A 142 19.02 30.64 14.45
C SER A 142 18.13 31.75 15.04
N CYS A 143 16.91 31.90 14.53
CA CYS A 143 15.94 32.85 15.05
C CYS A 143 15.41 32.45 16.44
N GLN A 144 15.23 31.15 16.72
CA GLN A 144 14.71 30.70 18.03
C GLN A 144 15.72 30.89 19.16
N LEU A 145 17.01 30.65 18.91
CA LEU A 145 18.09 30.89 19.88
C LEU A 145 18.34 32.38 20.19
N LEU A 146 17.71 33.31 19.45
CA LEU A 146 17.80 34.75 19.69
C LEU A 146 16.57 35.28 20.44
N PHE A 147 16.82 36.10 21.47
CA PHE A 147 15.78 36.86 22.16
C PHE A 147 14.96 37.70 21.16
N PHE A 148 13.63 37.73 21.33
CA PHE A 148 12.68 38.37 20.41
C PHE A 148 13.08 39.79 19.95
N HIS A 149 13.59 40.61 20.87
CA HIS A 149 14.00 42.00 20.61
C HIS A 149 15.34 42.17 19.87
N ARG A 150 16.02 41.07 19.52
CA ARG A 150 17.30 41.00 18.78
C ARG A 150 17.16 40.30 17.43
N ARG A 151 15.98 39.73 17.13
CA ARG A 151 15.70 38.98 15.89
C ARG A 151 15.72 39.93 14.66
N PRO A 152 16.53 39.68 13.62
CA PRO A 152 16.54 40.47 12.38
C PRO A 152 15.25 40.30 11.56
N PRO A 153 15.00 41.16 10.54
CA PRO A 153 13.78 41.12 9.72
C PRO A 153 13.45 39.75 9.11
N LEU A 154 14.46 38.98 8.69
CA LEU A 154 14.31 37.62 8.15
C LEU A 154 13.52 36.68 9.08
N CYS A 155 13.64 36.86 10.41
CA CYS A 155 12.88 36.07 11.39
C CYS A 155 11.38 36.39 11.44
N GLN A 156 10.93 37.43 10.71
CA GLN A 156 9.52 37.83 10.58
C GLN A 156 8.94 37.46 9.19
N GLU A 157 9.76 36.92 8.29
CA GLU A 157 9.35 36.51 6.94
C GLU A 157 8.74 35.10 6.92
N ASN A 158 8.02 34.76 5.86
CA ASN A 158 7.35 33.46 5.68
C ASN A 158 8.31 32.26 5.73
N VAL A 159 9.58 32.45 5.38
CA VAL A 159 10.62 31.41 5.44
C VAL A 159 10.69 30.79 6.84
N VAL A 160 10.71 31.65 7.86
CA VAL A 160 10.81 31.29 9.29
C VAL A 160 9.43 31.16 9.93
N THR A 161 8.52 32.11 9.70
CA THR A 161 7.22 32.18 10.40
C THR A 161 6.21 31.12 9.95
N LEU A 162 6.41 30.48 8.80
CA LEU A 162 5.62 29.32 8.35
C LEU A 162 6.40 28.00 8.44
N PHE A 163 7.60 27.97 9.04
CA PHE A 163 8.42 26.76 9.12
C PHE A 163 7.69 25.59 9.81
N SER A 164 7.18 25.81 11.02
CA SER A 164 6.47 24.80 11.80
C SER A 164 5.17 24.34 11.14
N THR A 165 4.46 25.23 10.43
CA THR A 165 3.22 24.89 9.72
C THR A 165 3.47 24.13 8.42
N ARG A 166 4.52 24.48 7.67
CA ARG A 166 5.03 23.77 6.48
C ARG A 166 5.43 22.33 6.82
N TYR A 167 6.25 22.15 7.85
CA TYR A 167 6.76 20.83 8.27
C TYR A 167 5.88 20.11 9.30
N ARG A 168 4.73 20.68 9.70
CA ARG A 168 3.82 20.15 10.73
C ARG A 168 4.56 19.71 12.00
N LEU A 169 5.58 20.49 12.39
CA LEU A 169 6.36 20.27 13.61
C LEU A 169 5.62 20.87 14.81
N THR A 170 5.78 20.25 15.98
CA THR A 170 5.39 20.86 17.26
C THR A 170 6.44 21.91 17.65
N GLU A 171 6.01 23.15 17.84
CA GLU A 171 6.87 24.18 18.42
C GLU A 171 6.92 24.02 19.94
N ASP A 172 8.01 23.46 20.45
CA ASP A 172 8.34 23.54 21.87
C ASP A 172 9.03 24.88 22.16
N GLU A 173 8.66 25.55 23.26
CA GLU A 173 9.29 26.80 23.68
C GLU A 173 10.73 26.53 24.16
N VAL A 174 11.71 27.15 23.51
CA VAL A 174 13.13 27.02 23.88
C VAL A 174 13.39 27.69 25.23
N ASP A 175 13.92 26.93 26.19
CA ASP A 175 14.32 27.46 27.50
C ASP A 175 15.23 28.70 27.37
N PRO A 176 15.02 29.77 28.16
CA PRO A 176 15.83 30.98 28.07
C PRO A 176 17.32 30.75 28.41
N ASP A 177 17.62 29.72 29.20
CA ASP A 177 18.98 29.29 29.53
C ASP A 177 19.72 28.66 28.32
N LYS A 178 18.99 28.25 27.28
CA LYS A 178 19.56 27.75 26.02
C LYS A 178 19.78 28.83 24.97
N MET A 179 19.21 30.04 25.14
CA MET A 179 19.35 31.15 24.18
C MET A 179 20.77 31.75 24.20
N ALA A 180 21.20 32.31 23.07
CA ALA A 180 22.50 32.97 22.95
C ALA A 180 22.57 34.22 23.86
N PRO A 181 23.54 34.34 24.78
CA PRO A 181 23.63 35.48 25.68
C PRO A 181 23.83 36.80 24.92
N ILE A 182 23.16 37.86 25.36
CA ILE A 182 23.18 39.17 24.69
C ILE A 182 24.61 39.74 24.69
N HIS A 183 25.09 40.18 23.52
CA HIS A 183 26.46 40.62 23.23
C HIS A 183 27.56 39.55 23.39
N SER A 184 27.21 38.26 23.30
CA SER A 184 28.18 37.16 23.22
C SER A 184 28.69 36.89 21.79
N ILE A 185 29.77 36.10 21.68
CA ILE A 185 30.26 35.60 20.38
C ILE A 185 29.21 34.69 19.71
N ALA A 186 28.43 33.93 20.51
CA ALA A 186 27.32 33.11 20.01
C ALA A 186 26.19 33.96 19.38
N GLU A 187 25.85 35.12 19.97
CA GLU A 187 24.90 36.05 19.34
C GLU A 187 25.45 36.57 17.99
N ALA A 188 26.74 36.89 17.93
CA ALA A 188 27.39 37.36 16.70
C ALA A 188 27.49 36.26 15.61
N GLU A 189 27.68 35.01 16.00
CA GLU A 189 27.70 33.83 15.12
C GLU A 189 26.33 33.62 14.45
N LEU A 190 25.25 33.59 15.25
CA LEU A 190 23.87 33.46 14.75
C LEU A 190 23.45 34.65 13.88
N LEU A 191 23.75 35.88 14.31
CA LEU A 191 23.43 37.09 13.54
C LEU A 191 24.20 37.15 12.21
N ARG A 192 25.44 36.63 12.14
CA ARG A 192 26.22 36.58 10.89
C ARG A 192 25.64 35.58 9.89
N MET A 193 25.10 34.45 10.33
CA MET A 193 24.36 33.55 9.45
C MET A 193 23.08 34.22 8.92
N LEU A 194 22.27 34.82 9.80
CA LEU A 194 21.01 35.46 9.39
C LEU A 194 21.24 36.65 8.44
N ASP A 195 22.32 37.43 8.64
CA ASP A 195 22.82 38.42 7.68
C ASP A 195 23.10 37.80 6.30
N LEU A 196 23.93 36.76 6.22
CA LEU A 196 24.23 36.06 4.96
C LEU A 196 22.94 35.56 4.28
N LEU A 197 22.04 34.93 5.02
CA LEU A 197 20.78 34.40 4.47
C LEU A 197 19.87 35.52 3.95
N SER A 198 19.75 36.63 4.68
CA SER A 198 18.95 37.80 4.24
C SER A 198 19.50 38.53 3.01
N ARG A 199 20.79 38.36 2.70
CA ARG A 199 21.43 38.88 1.47
C ARG A 199 21.53 37.84 0.35
N SER A 200 21.03 36.61 0.56
CA SER A 200 21.15 35.52 -0.39
C SER A 200 19.90 35.32 -1.25
N HIS A 201 20.08 35.25 -2.56
CA HIS A 201 18.98 35.11 -3.52
C HIS A 201 19.38 34.30 -4.76
N PRO A 202 18.56 33.33 -5.22
CA PRO A 202 17.37 32.80 -4.55
C PRO A 202 17.74 31.84 -3.41
N LEU A 203 16.90 31.77 -2.38
CA LEU A 203 17.12 30.91 -1.21
C LEU A 203 17.14 29.41 -1.55
N SER A 204 16.51 28.98 -2.65
CA SER A 204 16.59 27.59 -3.15
C SER A 204 18.00 27.14 -3.52
N ASN A 205 18.89 28.09 -3.86
CA ASN A 205 20.23 27.82 -4.37
C ASN A 205 21.33 28.08 -3.32
N VAL A 206 20.94 28.55 -2.12
CA VAL A 206 21.81 28.55 -0.94
C VAL A 206 22.03 27.09 -0.52
N VAL A 207 23.29 26.70 -0.36
CA VAL A 207 23.66 25.38 0.11
C VAL A 207 23.92 25.48 1.60
N CYS A 208 23.19 24.70 2.41
CA CYS A 208 23.48 24.54 3.83
C CYS A 208 23.89 23.10 4.12
N ALA A 209 24.84 22.93 5.03
CA ALA A 209 25.46 21.66 5.38
C ALA A 209 25.70 21.54 6.89
N GLN A 210 25.74 20.31 7.36
CA GLN A 210 26.08 19.92 8.74
C GLN A 210 27.37 19.10 8.74
N GLY A 211 28.08 19.05 9.86
CA GLY A 211 29.42 18.50 9.88
C GLY A 211 30.09 18.46 11.24
N PHE A 212 31.36 18.05 11.23
CA PHE A 212 32.19 17.87 12.42
C PHE A 212 33.69 18.10 12.13
N GLU A 213 34.44 18.43 13.18
CA GLU A 213 35.89 18.66 13.14
C GLU A 213 36.63 17.34 13.39
N ALA A 214 37.43 16.85 12.42
CA ALA A 214 37.99 15.48 12.43
C ALA A 214 39.24 15.30 13.33
N THR A 215 39.23 15.91 14.51
CA THR A 215 40.43 16.14 15.35
C THR A 215 40.89 14.93 16.19
N ALA A 216 40.00 13.98 16.49
CA ALA A 216 40.25 12.92 17.48
C ALA A 216 40.61 11.54 16.87
N GLY A 217 40.77 11.46 15.54
CA GLY A 217 41.03 10.20 14.82
C GLY A 217 39.79 9.30 14.66
N PRO A 218 39.95 8.00 14.38
CA PRO A 218 38.82 7.09 14.15
C PRO A 218 37.90 6.97 15.37
N GLY A 219 36.62 7.31 15.19
CA GLY A 219 35.67 7.49 16.30
C GLY A 219 34.27 7.85 15.82
N ARG A 220 33.35 8.03 16.78
CA ARG A 220 32.01 8.61 16.54
C ARG A 220 32.07 10.11 16.76
N TYR A 221 31.35 10.84 15.91
CA TYR A 221 31.24 12.29 15.91
C TYR A 221 29.78 12.68 15.69
N ASP A 222 29.32 13.66 16.46
CA ASP A 222 27.99 14.24 16.34
C ASP A 222 28.07 15.56 15.54
N THR A 223 26.93 16.16 15.19
CA THR A 223 26.87 17.35 14.32
C THR A 223 27.14 18.64 15.08
N ASP A 224 28.43 18.94 15.28
CA ASP A 224 28.90 20.13 16.02
C ASP A 224 28.99 21.41 15.17
N VAL A 225 29.13 21.30 13.85
CA VAL A 225 29.40 22.45 12.95
C VAL A 225 28.39 22.50 11.81
N PHE A 226 27.87 23.69 11.56
CA PHE A 226 26.86 23.99 10.54
C PHE A 226 27.37 25.10 9.64
N ALA A 227 27.16 24.99 8.32
CA ALA A 227 27.68 25.92 7.33
C ALA A 227 26.61 26.28 6.30
N CYS A 228 26.60 27.51 5.81
CA CYS A 228 25.83 27.87 4.60
C CYS A 228 26.67 28.76 3.66
N GLY A 229 26.53 28.52 2.35
CA GLY A 229 27.15 29.29 1.27
C GLY A 229 26.12 29.97 0.39
N SER A 230 26.33 31.26 0.08
CA SER A 230 25.43 32.07 -0.76
C SER A 230 25.68 31.85 -2.27
N PRO A 231 24.64 31.80 -3.14
CA PRO A 231 24.80 31.60 -4.59
C PRO A 231 25.12 32.92 -5.34
N ASN A 232 24.55 34.05 -4.91
CA ASN A 232 24.76 35.37 -5.50
C ASN A 232 25.98 36.07 -4.90
N VAL A 233 26.20 35.97 -3.59
CA VAL A 233 27.35 36.58 -2.89
C VAL A 233 28.46 35.56 -2.66
N LEU A 234 29.74 35.95 -2.84
CA LEU A 234 30.88 35.08 -2.49
C LEU A 234 31.16 35.14 -0.97
N GLU A 235 30.16 34.75 -0.18
CA GLU A 235 30.22 34.72 1.28
C GLU A 235 29.69 33.38 1.82
N SER A 236 30.27 32.99 2.95
CA SER A 236 29.97 31.80 3.73
C SER A 236 29.93 32.11 5.23
N ALA A 237 29.08 31.40 5.96
CA ALA A 237 28.94 31.54 7.39
C ALA A 237 28.89 30.15 8.05
N PHE A 238 29.36 30.09 9.29
CA PHE A 238 29.38 28.89 10.12
C PHE A 238 28.66 29.17 11.45
N ILE A 239 28.02 28.14 12.01
CA ILE A 239 27.42 28.12 13.36
C ILE A 239 27.86 26.83 14.08
N GLY A 240 27.96 26.89 15.40
CA GLY A 240 28.03 25.75 16.31
C GLY A 240 29.26 25.80 17.22
N VAL A 241 30.25 26.61 16.86
CA VAL A 241 31.52 26.74 17.58
C VAL A 241 31.36 27.48 18.91
N PHE A 242 30.50 28.50 18.95
CA PHE A 242 30.18 29.24 20.17
C PHE A 242 28.72 29.08 20.58
N ALA A 243 27.81 28.96 19.61
CA ALA A 243 26.39 28.64 19.79
C ALA A 243 26.14 27.12 19.85
N SER A 244 26.79 26.42 20.79
CA SER A 244 26.74 24.95 20.93
C SER A 244 25.33 24.35 20.98
N ASN A 245 24.37 25.10 21.52
CA ASN A 245 22.97 24.68 21.66
C ASN A 245 22.23 24.58 20.30
N PHE A 246 22.84 25.07 19.21
CA PHE A 246 22.31 24.91 17.86
C PHE A 246 22.21 23.44 17.45
N GLY A 247 23.22 22.62 17.75
CA GLY A 247 23.21 21.19 17.40
C GLY A 247 22.07 20.43 18.07
N GLU A 248 21.80 20.70 19.36
CA GLU A 248 20.68 20.08 20.10
C GLU A 248 19.32 20.45 19.51
N LEU A 249 19.12 21.72 19.11
CA LEU A 249 17.85 22.20 18.54
C LEU A 249 17.69 21.86 17.05
N HIS A 250 18.78 21.53 16.35
CA HIS A 250 18.77 21.14 14.92
C HIS A 250 18.69 19.63 14.69
N ALA A 251 19.10 18.80 15.66
CA ALA A 251 19.32 17.34 15.52
C ALA A 251 18.24 16.53 14.75
N ASP A 252 16.96 16.93 14.81
CA ASP A 252 15.83 16.23 14.19
C ASP A 252 15.43 16.81 12.81
N LEU A 253 16.17 17.80 12.29
CA LEU A 253 15.83 18.62 11.12
C LEU A 253 16.74 18.39 9.89
N ALA A 254 17.57 17.36 9.88
CA ALA A 254 18.36 16.99 8.70
C ALA A 254 17.50 16.24 7.66
N GLN A 255 17.85 16.34 6.37
CA GLN A 255 17.12 15.78 5.22
C GLN A 255 15.60 16.10 5.22
N LEU A 256 15.26 17.29 5.72
CA LEU A 256 13.89 17.74 5.89
C LEU A 256 13.23 17.99 4.52
N ALA A 257 12.09 17.33 4.26
CA ALA A 257 11.35 17.44 2.99
C ALA A 257 9.85 17.20 3.18
N VAL A 258 8.99 17.80 2.34
CA VAL A 258 7.53 17.70 2.42
C VAL A 258 6.91 17.41 1.06
N ASP A 259 6.39 16.21 0.91
CA ASP A 259 5.67 15.72 -0.26
C ASP A 259 4.14 15.96 -0.06
N GLU A 260 3.60 17.14 -0.39
CA GLU A 260 2.13 17.40 -0.35
C GLU A 260 1.41 16.90 -1.61
N VAL A 261 0.25 16.27 -1.44
CA VAL A 261 -0.66 15.86 -2.52
C VAL A 261 -2.09 16.29 -2.19
N ASN A 262 -2.52 17.42 -2.76
CA ASN A 262 -3.86 17.98 -2.59
C ASN A 262 -4.77 17.65 -3.79
N ILE A 263 -5.76 16.77 -3.58
CA ILE A 263 -6.71 16.34 -4.60
C ILE A 263 -8.12 16.80 -4.22
N MET A 264 -8.64 17.79 -4.95
CA MET A 264 -9.99 18.35 -4.73
C MET A 264 -10.25 18.88 -3.31
N GLY A 265 -9.21 19.41 -2.63
CA GLY A 265 -9.29 19.86 -1.24
C GLY A 265 -9.10 18.75 -0.20
N PHE A 266 -8.79 17.52 -0.64
CA PHE A 266 -8.33 16.46 0.26
C PHE A 266 -6.81 16.35 0.18
N GLU A 267 -6.15 16.80 1.24
CA GLU A 267 -4.70 16.74 1.45
C GLU A 267 -4.23 15.33 1.87
N LEU A 268 -3.08 14.94 1.33
CA LEU A 268 -2.14 13.99 1.90
C LEU A 268 -0.80 14.71 2.04
N ILE A 269 -0.21 14.76 3.23
CA ILE A 269 1.11 15.36 3.45
C ILE A 269 2.03 14.27 3.96
N SER A 270 3.20 14.12 3.34
CA SER A 270 4.25 13.18 3.75
C SER A 270 5.52 13.95 4.07
N ARG A 271 5.99 13.91 5.31
CA ARG A 271 7.24 14.54 5.73
C ARG A 271 8.35 13.50 5.86
N GLN A 272 9.53 13.83 5.37
CA GLN A 272 10.79 13.20 5.80
C GLN A 272 11.51 14.13 6.77
N ASN A 273 12.08 13.57 7.83
CA ASN A 273 13.14 14.19 8.63
C ASN A 273 14.12 13.12 9.13
N SER A 274 15.33 13.48 9.52
CA SER A 274 16.36 12.52 9.94
C SER A 274 17.28 13.07 11.02
N ARG A 275 17.91 12.15 11.76
CA ARG A 275 19.03 12.39 12.66
C ARG A 275 20.28 11.76 12.05
N SER A 276 21.36 12.53 11.94
CA SER A 276 22.63 12.08 11.38
C SER A 276 23.69 11.88 12.45
N GLN A 277 24.36 10.72 12.47
CA GLN A 277 25.59 10.50 13.23
C GLN A 277 26.73 10.13 12.28
N PHE A 278 27.92 10.67 12.51
CA PHE A 278 29.10 10.37 11.70
C PHE A 278 30.04 9.41 12.43
N ILE A 279 30.62 8.46 11.70
CA ILE A 279 31.66 7.58 12.24
C ILE A 279 32.85 7.54 11.28
N LEU A 280 33.98 8.08 11.75
CA LEU A 280 35.25 8.05 11.04
C LEU A 280 35.89 6.66 11.20
N LYS A 281 36.08 5.93 10.11
CA LYS A 281 36.62 4.56 10.10
C LYS A 281 37.83 4.50 9.16
N GLU A 282 39.02 4.19 9.69
CA GLU A 282 40.20 3.96 8.86
C GLU A 282 40.11 2.57 8.20
N LYS A 283 40.31 2.50 6.88
CA LYS A 283 40.17 1.26 6.09
C LYS A 283 41.29 1.20 5.05
N ASN A 284 42.19 0.23 5.19
CA ASN A 284 43.37 0.06 4.33
C ASN A 284 44.32 1.29 4.28
N GLY A 285 44.27 2.18 5.28
CA GLY A 285 45.01 3.44 5.28
C GLY A 285 44.30 4.61 4.58
N GLU A 286 43.13 4.40 4.00
CA GLU A 286 42.23 5.48 3.57
C GLU A 286 41.24 5.81 4.70
N VAL A 287 40.96 7.10 4.90
CA VAL A 287 39.95 7.57 5.85
C VAL A 287 38.58 7.49 5.19
N VAL A 288 37.68 6.67 5.74
CA VAL A 288 36.31 6.49 5.25
C VAL A 288 35.34 7.08 6.27
N VAL A 289 34.51 8.02 5.84
CA VAL A 289 33.38 8.51 6.62
C VAL A 289 32.22 7.55 6.45
N VAL A 290 31.52 7.28 7.55
CA VAL A 290 30.23 6.61 7.51
C VAL A 290 29.19 7.54 8.09
N GLU A 291 28.23 7.95 7.27
CA GLU A 291 27.06 8.71 7.70
C GLU A 291 25.96 7.68 8.03
N GLU A 292 25.59 7.59 9.32
CA GLU A 292 24.56 6.70 9.86
C GLU A 292 23.33 7.57 10.15
N ASN A 293 22.38 7.60 9.19
CA ASN A 293 21.21 8.48 9.16
C ASN A 293 19.95 7.73 9.62
N MET A 294 19.46 8.04 10.82
CA MET A 294 18.16 7.56 11.29
C MET A 294 17.05 8.40 10.67
N THR A 295 16.43 7.87 9.62
CA THR A 295 15.36 8.53 8.87
C THR A 295 13.97 8.22 9.46
N ASN A 296 13.11 9.22 9.43
CA ASN A 296 11.72 9.18 9.86
C ASN A 296 10.80 9.65 8.72
N PHE A 297 9.69 8.94 8.53
CA PHE A 297 8.63 9.32 7.57
C PHE A 297 7.32 9.45 8.33
N ALA A 298 6.69 10.63 8.27
CA ALA A 298 5.42 10.87 8.95
C ALA A 298 4.35 11.35 7.96
N THR A 299 3.20 10.67 7.91
CA THR A 299 2.08 11.05 7.02
C THR A 299 0.86 11.57 7.76
N PHE A 300 0.26 12.58 7.16
CA PHE A 300 -0.84 13.37 7.71
C PHE A 300 -1.88 13.68 6.63
N GLY A 301 -3.01 14.25 7.05
CA GLY A 301 -4.04 14.76 6.14
C GLY A 301 -5.25 13.83 5.94
N HIS A 302 -6.24 14.38 5.25
CA HIS A 302 -7.57 13.79 5.08
C HIS A 302 -7.56 12.47 4.30
N LEU A 303 -6.74 12.39 3.24
CA LEU A 303 -6.60 11.17 2.43
C LEU A 303 -5.96 10.02 3.22
N TYR A 304 -5.00 10.33 4.10
CA TYR A 304 -4.34 9.33 4.93
C TYR A 304 -5.31 8.70 5.94
N VAL A 305 -6.05 9.53 6.70
CA VAL A 305 -7.07 9.06 7.64
C VAL A 305 -8.15 8.25 6.93
N PHE A 306 -8.57 8.69 5.73
CA PHE A 306 -9.52 7.95 4.91
C PHE A 306 -8.97 6.58 4.45
N LEU A 307 -7.70 6.49 4.03
CA LEU A 307 -7.05 5.23 3.67
C LEU A 307 -7.06 4.23 4.83
N ILE A 308 -6.63 4.63 6.02
CA ILE A 308 -6.62 3.76 7.21
C ILE A 308 -8.03 3.26 7.55
N LEU A 309 -9.04 4.12 7.47
CA LEU A 309 -10.44 3.73 7.71
C LEU A 309 -10.97 2.75 6.66
N VAL A 310 -10.61 2.92 5.38
CA VAL A 310 -10.98 2.00 4.30
C VAL A 310 -10.26 0.66 4.45
N ASP A 311 -8.95 0.66 4.69
CA ASP A 311 -8.14 -0.55 4.84
C ASP A 311 -8.60 -1.39 6.05
N PHE A 312 -8.92 -0.74 7.18
CA PHE A 312 -9.53 -1.41 8.34
C PHE A 312 -10.93 -1.97 8.05
N ALA A 313 -11.76 -1.23 7.31
CA ALA A 313 -13.09 -1.70 6.90
C ALA A 313 -13.01 -2.89 5.91
N LEU A 314 -12.04 -2.88 4.99
CA LEU A 314 -11.72 -3.98 4.08
C LEU A 314 -11.22 -5.20 4.86
N LEU A 315 -10.26 -5.04 5.77
CA LEU A 315 -9.74 -6.12 6.62
C LEU A 315 -10.87 -6.81 7.42
N ILE A 316 -11.77 -6.02 8.02
CA ILE A 316 -12.97 -6.53 8.70
C ILE A 316 -13.94 -7.23 7.73
N ALA A 317 -14.09 -6.74 6.51
CA ALA A 317 -14.92 -7.37 5.49
C ALA A 317 -14.33 -8.74 5.10
N HIS A 318 -13.05 -8.81 4.76
CA HIS A 318 -12.34 -10.05 4.41
C HIS A 318 -12.32 -11.06 5.58
N ALA A 319 -12.07 -10.62 6.82
CA ALA A 319 -12.10 -11.49 8.00
C ALA A 319 -13.51 -12.02 8.36
N ARG A 320 -14.58 -11.31 7.98
CA ARG A 320 -15.95 -11.85 8.04
C ARG A 320 -16.25 -12.78 6.86
N ALA A 321 -15.63 -12.51 5.71
CA ALA A 321 -15.79 -13.30 4.50
C ALA A 321 -15.21 -14.71 4.64
N THR A 322 -14.01 -14.85 5.24
CA THR A 322 -13.36 -16.14 5.57
C THR A 322 -14.20 -16.99 6.51
N PHE A 323 -14.84 -16.36 7.50
CA PHE A 323 -15.73 -17.03 8.45
C PHE A 323 -17.01 -17.54 7.76
N ASP A 324 -17.67 -16.70 6.96
CA ASP A 324 -18.87 -17.09 6.20
C ASP A 324 -18.55 -18.15 5.13
N THR A 325 -17.38 -18.13 4.47
CA THR A 325 -16.92 -19.20 3.56
C THR A 325 -16.63 -20.50 4.30
N GLY A 326 -15.87 -20.41 5.40
CA GLY A 326 -15.42 -21.54 6.20
C GLY A 326 -16.56 -22.29 6.88
N ARG A 327 -17.64 -21.57 7.21
CA ARG A 327 -18.90 -22.17 7.66
C ARG A 327 -19.61 -22.91 6.52
N MET A 328 -19.77 -22.30 5.35
CA MET A 328 -20.62 -22.84 4.28
C MET A 328 -20.04 -24.10 3.61
N PHE A 329 -18.74 -24.11 3.30
CA PHE A 329 -18.10 -25.24 2.61
C PHE A 329 -17.34 -26.19 3.56
N GLY A 330 -17.21 -25.80 4.83
CA GLY A 330 -16.40 -26.51 5.82
C GLY A 330 -14.90 -26.27 5.61
N TRP A 331 -14.28 -25.51 6.52
CA TRP A 331 -12.84 -25.18 6.50
C TRP A 331 -11.93 -26.42 6.32
N ARG A 332 -12.28 -27.55 6.95
CA ARG A 332 -11.54 -28.83 6.82
C ARG A 332 -11.66 -29.46 5.42
N THR A 333 -12.77 -29.23 4.72
CA THR A 333 -13.02 -29.74 3.36
C THR A 333 -12.23 -28.93 2.34
N LEU A 334 -12.29 -27.60 2.41
CA LEU A 334 -11.57 -26.69 1.51
C LEU A 334 -10.04 -26.88 1.56
N ILE A 335 -9.49 -27.11 2.75
CA ILE A 335 -8.05 -27.40 2.95
C ILE A 335 -7.71 -28.89 2.72
N ARG A 336 -8.70 -29.73 2.40
CA ARG A 336 -8.59 -31.17 2.14
C ARG A 336 -7.90 -31.94 3.28
N LEU A 337 -8.26 -31.59 4.52
CA LEU A 337 -7.71 -32.14 5.77
C LEU A 337 -8.35 -33.49 6.19
N LYS A 338 -9.22 -34.06 5.36
CA LYS A 338 -9.88 -35.37 5.56
C LYS A 338 -9.30 -36.36 4.55
N ASN A 339 -9.07 -37.61 4.97
CA ASN A 339 -8.57 -38.68 4.11
C ASN A 339 -9.37 -38.74 2.80
N ALA A 340 -8.69 -38.63 1.66
CA ALA A 340 -9.21 -39.07 0.38
C ALA A 340 -9.05 -40.59 0.32
N GLU A 341 -10.14 -41.32 0.49
CA GLU A 341 -10.19 -42.79 0.38
C GLU A 341 -10.74 -43.23 -0.99
N ASN A 342 -11.25 -42.28 -1.79
CA ASN A 342 -11.53 -42.43 -3.22
C ASN A 342 -10.31 -42.01 -4.04
N ASN A 343 -9.95 -42.82 -5.05
CA ASN A 343 -8.78 -42.64 -5.90
C ASN A 343 -8.99 -41.64 -7.07
N ASP A 344 -9.82 -40.61 -6.88
CA ASP A 344 -9.91 -39.53 -7.86
C ASP A 344 -8.59 -38.73 -7.86
N SER A 345 -8.00 -38.63 -9.06
CA SER A 345 -6.60 -38.22 -9.27
C SER A 345 -6.21 -36.96 -8.49
N ASP A 346 -5.01 -36.98 -7.89
CA ASP A 346 -4.43 -35.86 -7.13
C ASP A 346 -4.03 -34.67 -8.02
N ASN A 347 -5.05 -34.05 -8.64
CA ASN A 347 -4.91 -32.86 -9.46
C ASN A 347 -4.52 -31.67 -8.59
N PHE A 348 -3.23 -31.35 -8.60
CA PHE A 348 -2.60 -30.20 -7.95
C PHE A 348 -3.29 -28.86 -8.31
N GLY A 349 -4.03 -28.82 -9.42
CA GLY A 349 -4.79 -27.68 -9.93
C GLY A 349 -6.12 -27.36 -9.25
N ASP A 350 -6.65 -28.18 -8.32
CA ASP A 350 -7.81 -27.71 -7.54
C ASP A 350 -7.40 -26.64 -6.51
N SER A 351 -7.71 -25.39 -6.86
CA SER A 351 -7.48 -24.22 -6.03
C SER A 351 -8.75 -23.76 -5.28
N SER A 352 -9.73 -24.64 -5.07
CA SER A 352 -10.94 -24.42 -4.26
C SER A 352 -10.68 -23.71 -2.91
N TRP A 353 -9.55 -23.99 -2.26
CA TRP A 353 -9.09 -23.33 -1.03
C TRP A 353 -8.95 -21.79 -1.15
N LEU A 354 -8.67 -21.25 -2.34
CA LEU A 354 -8.61 -19.80 -2.60
C LEU A 354 -9.96 -19.10 -2.40
N LEU A 355 -11.08 -19.84 -2.39
CA LEU A 355 -12.40 -19.27 -2.06
C LEU A 355 -12.40 -18.61 -0.67
N LEU A 356 -11.57 -19.05 0.28
CA LEU A 356 -11.45 -18.41 1.59
C LEU A 356 -10.98 -16.95 1.46
N TYR A 357 -9.95 -16.69 0.66
CA TYR A 357 -9.39 -15.34 0.48
C TYR A 357 -10.23 -14.47 -0.45
N ARG A 358 -10.55 -15.01 -1.63
CA ARG A 358 -10.92 -14.26 -2.84
C ARG A 358 -12.37 -13.76 -2.89
N SER A 359 -13.11 -13.88 -1.78
CA SER A 359 -14.57 -14.00 -1.86
C SER A 359 -15.38 -12.70 -1.99
N LEU A 360 -14.78 -11.50 -2.02
CA LEU A 360 -15.54 -10.23 -2.01
C LEU A 360 -15.38 -9.34 -3.25
N TYR A 361 -14.36 -9.54 -4.09
CA TYR A 361 -14.01 -8.61 -5.19
C TYR A 361 -15.05 -8.45 -6.32
N ARG A 362 -16.13 -9.24 -6.32
CA ARG A 362 -17.27 -9.09 -7.24
C ARG A 362 -18.42 -8.24 -6.68
N SER A 363 -18.36 -7.84 -5.41
CA SER A 363 -19.35 -6.91 -4.86
C SER A 363 -18.97 -5.47 -5.24
N GLY A 364 -19.90 -4.77 -5.89
CA GLY A 364 -19.68 -3.39 -6.35
C GLY A 364 -19.10 -2.42 -5.30
N PRO A 365 -19.62 -2.34 -4.06
CA PRO A 365 -19.08 -1.41 -3.07
C PRO A 365 -17.67 -1.80 -2.60
N ILE A 366 -17.38 -3.10 -2.46
CA ILE A 366 -16.05 -3.54 -1.98
C ILE A 366 -15.02 -3.43 -3.09
N ALA A 367 -15.37 -3.73 -4.34
CA ALA A 367 -14.52 -3.48 -5.50
C ALA A 367 -14.20 -1.99 -5.68
N ALA A 368 -15.15 -1.09 -5.42
CA ALA A 368 -14.91 0.35 -5.43
C ALA A 368 -13.96 0.77 -4.29
N LEU A 369 -14.16 0.26 -3.07
CA LEU A 369 -13.29 0.53 -1.93
C LEU A 369 -11.87 -0.02 -2.12
N THR A 370 -11.69 -1.21 -2.71
CA THR A 370 -10.35 -1.76 -2.99
C THR A 370 -9.63 -1.01 -4.11
N ILE A 371 -10.34 -0.50 -5.13
CA ILE A 371 -9.74 0.38 -6.15
C ILE A 371 -9.32 1.70 -5.51
N LEU A 372 -10.17 2.30 -4.67
CA LEU A 372 -9.91 3.58 -4.03
C LEU A 372 -8.76 3.49 -3.00
N SER A 373 -8.74 2.44 -2.18
CA SER A 373 -7.61 2.10 -1.30
C SER A 373 -6.32 1.92 -2.10
N ALA A 374 -6.31 1.11 -3.16
CA ALA A 374 -5.11 0.87 -3.96
C ALA A 374 -4.58 2.14 -4.66
N LEU A 375 -5.45 3.07 -5.06
CA LEU A 375 -5.05 4.36 -5.63
C LEU A 375 -4.49 5.32 -4.57
N ILE A 376 -5.14 5.46 -3.41
CA ILE A 376 -4.66 6.35 -2.34
C ILE A 376 -3.38 5.79 -1.68
N SER A 377 -3.31 4.47 -1.48
CA SER A 377 -2.14 3.77 -0.95
C SER A 377 -0.92 3.89 -1.86
N TRP A 378 -1.07 4.22 -3.16
CA TRP A 378 0.09 4.50 -4.01
C TRP A 378 0.78 5.81 -3.64
N PHE A 379 0.05 6.86 -3.30
CA PHE A 379 0.67 8.12 -2.85
C PHE A 379 1.41 7.93 -1.51
N VAL A 380 0.94 6.99 -0.66
CA VAL A 380 1.64 6.55 0.57
C VAL A 380 2.84 5.62 0.27
N ASN A 381 3.03 5.17 -0.97
CA ASN A 381 4.23 4.44 -1.38
C ASN A 381 5.43 5.36 -1.71
N LEU A 382 5.29 6.68 -1.67
CA LEU A 382 6.42 7.61 -1.86
C LEU A 382 7.49 7.49 -0.76
N PRO A 383 7.16 7.47 0.54
CA PRO A 383 8.08 7.03 1.60
C PRO A 383 8.76 5.69 1.30
N PHE A 384 7.99 4.67 0.88
CA PHE A 384 8.54 3.35 0.54
C PHE A 384 9.52 3.39 -0.64
N ALA A 385 9.36 4.32 -1.59
CA ALA A 385 10.30 4.51 -2.70
C ALA A 385 11.65 5.04 -2.22
N LEU A 386 11.64 6.03 -1.32
CA LEU A 386 12.85 6.59 -0.71
C LEU A 386 13.54 5.53 0.17
N MET A 387 12.78 4.82 1.00
CA MET A 387 13.25 3.67 1.79
C MET A 387 13.82 2.53 0.91
N TRP A 388 13.35 2.37 -0.33
CA TRP A 388 13.90 1.39 -1.28
C TRP A 388 15.26 1.82 -1.82
N CYS A 389 15.55 3.11 -1.96
CA CYS A 389 16.89 3.56 -2.31
C CYS A 389 17.84 3.39 -1.12
N THR A 390 17.45 3.89 0.06
CA THR A 390 18.33 4.09 1.21
C THR A 390 18.52 2.85 2.09
N ALA A 391 17.48 2.38 2.77
CA ALA A 391 17.57 1.39 3.85
C ALA A 391 17.67 -0.06 3.37
N SER A 392 18.25 -0.97 4.16
CA SER A 392 18.31 -2.41 3.85
C SER A 392 17.02 -3.15 4.23
N GLU A 393 16.43 -2.83 5.38
CA GLU A 393 15.20 -3.48 5.87
C GLU A 393 13.95 -2.94 5.17
N GLY A 394 13.89 -1.61 4.96
CA GLY A 394 12.79 -0.93 4.27
C GLY A 394 12.51 -1.47 2.86
N LYS A 395 13.55 -1.95 2.16
CA LYS A 395 13.47 -2.59 0.83
C LYS A 395 12.46 -3.75 0.79
N VAL A 396 12.43 -4.62 1.81
CA VAL A 396 11.51 -5.77 1.84
C VAL A 396 10.04 -5.30 1.88
N TYR A 397 9.77 -4.24 2.64
CA TYR A 397 8.42 -3.70 2.83
C TYR A 397 7.96 -2.88 1.62
N ALA A 398 8.86 -2.12 1.00
CA ALA A 398 8.61 -1.41 -0.25
C ALA A 398 8.25 -2.37 -1.39
N LEU A 399 8.99 -3.47 -1.56
CA LEU A 399 8.65 -4.55 -2.51
C LEU A 399 7.29 -5.18 -2.18
N VAL A 400 7.05 -5.50 -0.91
CA VAL A 400 5.75 -6.07 -0.46
C VAL A 400 4.60 -5.11 -0.77
N SER A 401 4.76 -3.81 -0.58
CA SER A 401 3.73 -2.82 -0.92
C SER A 401 3.52 -2.72 -2.43
N ALA A 402 4.60 -2.60 -3.22
CA ALA A 402 4.52 -2.49 -4.67
C ALA A 402 3.84 -3.70 -5.33
N VAL A 403 4.05 -4.92 -4.82
CA VAL A 403 3.37 -6.14 -5.31
C VAL A 403 1.83 -6.03 -5.18
N ARG A 404 1.28 -5.26 -4.23
CA ARG A 404 -0.17 -5.11 -3.99
C ARG A 404 -0.95 -4.51 -5.15
N VAL A 405 -0.28 -3.91 -6.14
CA VAL A 405 -0.87 -3.50 -7.43
C VAL A 405 -1.67 -4.66 -8.09
N TRP A 406 -1.35 -5.92 -7.78
CA TRP A 406 -2.13 -7.11 -8.16
C TRP A 406 -3.63 -7.03 -7.84
N MET A 407 -4.00 -6.37 -6.73
CA MET A 407 -5.39 -6.19 -6.31
C MET A 407 -6.15 -5.26 -7.27
N LEU A 408 -5.50 -4.17 -7.70
CA LEU A 408 -6.05 -3.22 -8.67
C LEU A 408 -6.15 -3.88 -10.06
N VAL A 409 -5.14 -4.65 -10.48
CA VAL A 409 -5.19 -5.48 -11.70
C VAL A 409 -6.37 -6.46 -11.66
N LEU A 410 -6.59 -7.16 -10.54
CA LEU A 410 -7.72 -8.09 -10.36
C LEU A 410 -9.07 -7.37 -10.45
N CYS A 411 -9.22 -6.20 -9.82
CA CYS A 411 -10.45 -5.42 -9.88
C CYS A 411 -10.73 -4.88 -11.28
N LEU A 412 -9.73 -4.29 -11.96
CA LEU A 412 -9.87 -3.82 -13.34
C LEU A 412 -10.19 -4.96 -14.31
N LEU A 413 -9.55 -6.12 -14.18
CA LEU A 413 -9.82 -7.30 -15.02
C LEU A 413 -11.29 -7.75 -14.89
N ASN A 414 -11.85 -7.76 -13.68
CA ASN A 414 -13.27 -8.10 -13.48
C ASN A 414 -14.20 -7.02 -14.06
N LEU A 415 -13.86 -5.73 -13.98
CA LEU A 415 -14.65 -4.63 -14.57
C LEU A 415 -14.63 -4.66 -16.11
N LEU A 416 -13.45 -4.79 -16.71
CA LEU A 416 -13.27 -4.88 -18.16
C LEU A 416 -13.96 -6.13 -18.73
N TRP A 417 -13.84 -7.27 -18.05
CA TRP A 417 -14.56 -8.48 -18.45
C TRP A 417 -16.08 -8.32 -18.32
N GLY A 418 -16.56 -7.72 -17.22
CA GLY A 418 -17.99 -7.42 -17.04
C GLY A 418 -18.57 -6.51 -18.14
N MET A 419 -17.77 -5.58 -18.66
CA MET A 419 -18.15 -4.78 -19.84
C MET A 419 -18.18 -5.62 -21.11
N PHE A 420 -17.21 -6.50 -21.35
CA PHE A 420 -17.22 -7.41 -22.51
C PHE A 420 -18.43 -8.37 -22.50
N VAL A 421 -18.76 -8.93 -21.33
CA VAL A 421 -19.93 -9.82 -21.15
C VAL A 421 -21.23 -9.11 -21.47
N ARG A 422 -21.39 -7.84 -21.07
CA ARG A 422 -22.58 -7.01 -21.41
C ARG A 422 -22.75 -6.80 -22.91
N ILE A 423 -21.66 -6.82 -23.68
CA ILE A 423 -21.69 -6.60 -25.15
C ILE A 423 -21.92 -7.92 -25.91
N ARG A 424 -21.28 -9.03 -25.52
CA ARG A 424 -21.39 -10.34 -26.21
C ARG A 424 -21.37 -11.55 -25.26
N GLU A 425 -22.39 -11.63 -24.41
CA GLU A 425 -22.60 -12.68 -23.39
C GLU A 425 -22.31 -14.12 -23.86
N ALA A 426 -22.89 -14.56 -24.98
CA ALA A 426 -22.68 -15.91 -25.50
C ALA A 426 -21.24 -16.19 -25.97
N ARG A 427 -20.53 -15.18 -26.51
CA ARG A 427 -19.11 -15.31 -26.86
C ARG A 427 -18.24 -15.31 -25.61
N ALA A 428 -18.55 -14.46 -24.64
CA ALA A 428 -17.87 -14.45 -23.34
C ALA A 428 -17.98 -15.82 -22.65
N TYR A 429 -19.16 -16.44 -22.62
CA TYR A 429 -19.34 -17.80 -22.11
C TYR A 429 -18.46 -18.82 -22.85
N SER A 430 -18.38 -18.79 -24.18
CA SER A 430 -17.51 -19.71 -24.94
C SER A 430 -16.01 -19.53 -24.63
N VAL A 431 -15.56 -18.30 -24.36
CA VAL A 431 -14.18 -18.04 -23.92
C VAL A 431 -13.95 -18.57 -22.51
N VAL A 432 -14.85 -18.28 -21.57
CA VAL A 432 -14.73 -18.70 -20.16
C VAL A 432 -14.85 -20.22 -20.01
N LYS A 433 -15.60 -20.91 -20.86
CA LYS A 433 -15.61 -22.39 -20.88
C LYS A 433 -14.29 -23.00 -21.38
N GLY A 434 -13.53 -22.28 -22.22
CA GLY A 434 -12.20 -22.69 -22.70
C GLY A 434 -11.01 -22.11 -21.92
N THR A 435 -11.21 -21.13 -21.03
CA THR A 435 -10.14 -20.45 -20.27
C THR A 435 -10.55 -20.00 -18.89
N PHE A 436 -9.56 -19.95 -18.00
CA PHE A 436 -9.64 -19.24 -16.74
C PHE A 436 -8.27 -18.73 -16.30
N VAL A 437 -8.30 -17.72 -15.45
CA VAL A 437 -7.14 -17.23 -14.70
C VAL A 437 -7.41 -17.38 -13.21
N THR A 438 -6.41 -17.82 -12.45
CA THR A 438 -6.48 -17.89 -10.99
C THR A 438 -6.00 -16.58 -10.35
N PRO A 439 -6.43 -16.24 -9.12
CA PRO A 439 -5.90 -15.08 -8.40
C PRO A 439 -4.38 -15.14 -8.18
N LEU A 440 -3.82 -16.35 -8.00
CA LEU A 440 -2.37 -16.55 -7.84
C LEU A 440 -1.60 -16.28 -9.14
N GLU A 441 -2.19 -16.60 -10.30
CA GLU A 441 -1.60 -16.21 -11.60
C GLU A 441 -1.59 -14.70 -11.81
N ILE A 442 -2.65 -13.99 -11.40
CA ILE A 442 -2.67 -12.52 -11.43
C ILE A 442 -1.55 -11.98 -10.55
N LEU A 443 -1.48 -12.43 -9.29
CA LEU A 443 -0.43 -12.04 -8.33
C LEU A 443 0.97 -12.30 -8.88
N ALA A 444 1.23 -13.50 -9.42
CA ALA A 444 2.52 -13.86 -10.00
C ALA A 444 2.88 -13.00 -11.22
N VAL A 445 1.92 -12.73 -12.12
CA VAL A 445 2.12 -11.87 -13.29
C VAL A 445 2.45 -10.43 -12.88
N SER A 446 1.70 -9.84 -11.95
CA SER A 446 1.97 -8.48 -11.49
C SER A 446 3.25 -8.38 -10.66
N ALA A 447 3.57 -9.39 -9.83
CA ALA A 447 4.82 -9.41 -9.08
C ALA A 447 6.03 -9.48 -10.02
N PHE A 448 5.94 -10.27 -11.09
CA PHE A 448 6.96 -10.34 -12.14
C PHE A 448 7.16 -8.98 -12.83
N ILE A 449 6.07 -8.28 -13.21
CA ILE A 449 6.16 -6.93 -13.81
C ILE A 449 6.74 -5.90 -12.82
N VAL A 450 6.31 -5.91 -11.56
CA VAL A 450 6.85 -5.00 -10.51
C VAL A 450 8.34 -5.22 -10.29
N ILE A 451 8.80 -6.48 -10.24
CA ILE A 451 10.24 -6.81 -10.10
C ILE A 451 11.02 -6.37 -11.34
N LEU A 452 10.48 -6.49 -12.56
CA LEU A 452 11.14 -6.01 -13.78
C LEU A 452 11.21 -4.48 -13.90
N LYS A 453 10.26 -3.75 -13.30
CA LYS A 453 10.18 -2.28 -13.36
C LYS A 453 10.76 -1.58 -12.13
N MET A 454 11.44 -2.34 -11.27
CA MET A 454 11.70 -1.94 -9.88
C MET A 454 12.41 -0.59 -9.72
N GLY A 455 13.48 -0.31 -10.49
CA GLY A 455 14.12 1.02 -10.50
C GLY A 455 13.10 2.11 -10.89
N THR A 456 12.54 2.02 -12.09
CA THR A 456 11.58 3.00 -12.64
C THR A 456 10.30 3.23 -11.80
N LEU A 457 9.99 2.35 -10.83
CA LEU A 457 8.90 2.52 -9.88
C LEU A 457 9.29 3.30 -8.62
N PHE A 458 10.58 3.34 -8.28
CA PHE A 458 11.11 3.96 -7.06
C PHE A 458 11.97 5.22 -7.33
N ASP A 459 12.58 5.34 -8.51
CA ASP A 459 13.23 6.58 -9.00
C ASP A 459 12.28 7.79 -8.98
N VAL A 460 10.97 7.52 -9.02
CA VAL A 460 9.85 8.48 -9.01
C VAL A 460 9.95 9.52 -7.88
N ALA A 461 10.41 9.13 -6.69
CA ALA A 461 10.50 10.04 -5.55
C ALA A 461 11.66 11.04 -5.68
N VAL A 462 12.80 10.62 -6.25
CA VAL A 462 13.93 11.50 -6.55
C VAL A 462 13.56 12.47 -7.67
N ILE A 463 12.95 11.94 -8.75
CA ILE A 463 12.44 12.75 -9.87
C ILE A 463 11.40 13.77 -9.38
N ARG A 464 10.53 13.40 -8.43
CA ARG A 464 9.58 14.35 -7.81
C ARG A 464 10.32 15.50 -7.11
N ARG A 465 11.29 15.21 -6.24
CA ARG A 465 11.99 16.24 -5.46
C ARG A 465 12.81 17.19 -6.30
N GLN A 466 13.38 16.71 -7.40
CA GLN A 466 14.03 17.56 -8.40
C GLN A 466 13.03 18.45 -9.15
N LEU A 467 11.85 17.92 -9.53
CA LEU A 467 10.78 18.71 -10.17
C LEU A 467 10.11 19.71 -9.22
N GLU A 468 10.09 19.43 -7.93
CA GLU A 468 9.58 20.32 -6.87
C GLU A 468 10.67 21.20 -6.25
N GLY A 469 11.89 21.23 -6.79
CA GLY A 469 12.97 22.08 -6.28
C GLY A 469 13.35 21.81 -4.81
N GLN A 470 12.94 20.68 -4.24
CA GLN A 470 13.31 20.24 -2.88
C GLN A 470 14.72 19.62 -2.84
N GLN A 471 15.26 19.21 -4.00
CA GLN A 471 16.64 18.78 -4.15
C GLN A 471 17.29 19.54 -5.31
N GLY A 472 18.39 20.23 -5.02
CA GLY A 472 19.19 20.95 -6.01
C GLY A 472 20.24 20.05 -6.68
N VAL A 473 20.59 20.37 -7.92
CA VAL A 473 21.62 19.68 -8.72
C VAL A 473 22.46 20.72 -9.48
N ASP A 474 23.77 20.71 -9.29
CA ASP A 474 24.72 21.59 -9.97
C ASP A 474 25.77 20.78 -10.73
N SER A 475 25.61 20.74 -12.06
CA SER A 475 26.51 20.13 -13.03
C SER A 475 27.45 21.15 -13.72
N LYS A 476 27.52 22.39 -13.21
CA LYS A 476 28.25 23.51 -13.85
C LYS A 476 29.36 24.08 -12.98
N ALA A 477 29.20 24.10 -11.66
CA ALA A 477 30.23 24.60 -10.74
C ALA A 477 31.50 23.73 -10.72
N PHE A 478 31.36 22.42 -10.96
CA PHE A 478 32.45 21.45 -10.89
C PHE A 478 32.51 20.64 -12.19
N SER A 479 33.63 20.70 -12.90
CA SER A 479 33.78 20.03 -14.19
C SER A 479 33.86 18.51 -14.03
N GLY A 480 32.84 17.78 -14.50
CA GLY A 480 32.81 16.31 -14.44
C GLY A 480 32.32 15.73 -13.12
N ARG A 481 31.68 16.53 -12.25
CA ARG A 481 30.96 16.09 -11.06
C ARG A 481 29.62 16.81 -10.97
N THR A 482 28.69 16.24 -10.22
CA THR A 482 27.36 16.80 -9.96
C THR A 482 27.18 17.03 -8.46
N ALA A 483 27.15 18.28 -8.04
CA ALA A 483 26.94 18.61 -6.64
C ALA A 483 25.44 18.64 -6.31
N LEU A 484 25.04 17.96 -5.23
CA LEU A 484 23.67 17.87 -4.72
C LEU A 484 23.53 18.70 -3.44
N TRP A 485 22.30 19.16 -3.15
CA TRP A 485 21.95 19.72 -1.83
C TRP A 485 20.45 19.57 -1.56
N ASN A 486 20.07 19.52 -0.28
CA ASN A 486 18.68 19.65 0.14
C ASN A 486 18.28 21.14 0.01
N ALA A 487 17.20 21.43 -0.72
CA ALA A 487 16.90 22.76 -1.22
C ALA A 487 15.57 23.30 -0.67
N TYR A 488 15.59 24.58 -0.25
CA TYR A 488 14.36 25.26 0.18
C TYR A 488 13.49 25.64 -1.02
N ASN A 489 12.33 24.99 -1.17
CA ASN A 489 11.33 25.38 -2.16
C ASN A 489 10.25 26.32 -1.54
N PRO A 490 10.19 27.61 -1.93
CA PRO A 490 9.13 28.52 -1.50
C PRO A 490 7.75 28.25 -2.17
N GLU A 491 7.69 27.48 -3.25
CA GLU A 491 6.44 27.18 -3.97
C GLU A 491 5.55 26.15 -3.26
N VAL A 492 6.09 25.39 -2.28
CA VAL A 492 5.29 24.45 -1.46
C VAL A 492 4.15 25.19 -0.75
N ASP A 493 4.41 26.39 -0.24
CA ASP A 493 3.42 27.25 0.42
C ASP A 493 2.38 27.86 -0.56
N GLY A 494 2.63 27.79 -1.87
CA GLY A 494 1.93 28.60 -2.89
C GLY A 494 0.76 27.92 -3.60
N PHE A 495 0.71 26.58 -3.65
CA PHE A 495 -0.20 25.84 -4.54
C PHE A 495 -1.30 25.06 -3.82
N ALA A 496 -2.51 25.63 -3.77
CA ALA A 496 -3.72 24.98 -3.25
C ALA A 496 -4.19 23.72 -4.05
N THR A 497 -3.54 23.37 -5.15
CA THR A 497 -3.74 22.10 -5.89
C THR A 497 -2.44 21.66 -6.54
N THR A 498 -2.08 20.37 -6.44
CA THR A 498 -0.88 19.84 -7.11
C THR A 498 -0.91 20.09 -8.62
N PRO A 499 0.18 20.58 -9.24
CA PRO A 499 0.22 20.83 -10.67
C PRO A 499 0.12 19.51 -11.46
N PRO A 500 -0.53 19.52 -12.64
CA PRO A 500 -0.89 18.29 -13.36
C PRO A 500 0.33 17.49 -13.86
N GLN A 501 1.50 18.13 -13.97
CA GLN A 501 2.75 17.46 -14.33
C GLN A 501 3.20 16.48 -13.23
N ILE A 502 3.09 16.88 -11.96
CA ILE A 502 3.46 16.06 -10.80
C ILE A 502 2.43 14.94 -10.61
N VAL A 503 1.13 15.23 -10.79
CA VAL A 503 0.09 14.19 -10.78
C VAL A 503 0.34 13.15 -11.89
N HIS A 504 0.83 13.56 -13.06
CA HIS A 504 1.20 12.65 -14.14
C HIS A 504 2.43 11.81 -13.81
N THR A 505 3.53 12.38 -13.31
CA THR A 505 4.74 11.61 -12.94
C THR A 505 4.46 10.63 -11.79
N LEU A 506 3.56 10.96 -10.86
CA LEU A 506 3.13 10.07 -9.78
C LEU A 506 2.27 8.89 -10.26
N LEU A 507 1.35 9.11 -11.22
CA LEU A 507 0.38 8.09 -11.64
C LEU A 507 0.82 7.25 -12.85
N ALA A 508 1.68 7.77 -13.73
CA ALA A 508 2.14 7.06 -14.91
C ALA A 508 2.83 5.71 -14.61
N PRO A 509 3.69 5.56 -13.57
CA PRO A 509 4.33 4.29 -13.24
C PRO A 509 3.31 3.19 -12.88
N ILE A 510 2.24 3.53 -12.14
CA ILE A 510 1.13 2.59 -11.88
C ILE A 510 0.46 2.20 -13.20
N ALA A 511 0.12 3.19 -14.03
CA ALA A 511 -0.61 2.96 -15.27
C ALA A 511 0.17 2.03 -16.22
N ILE A 512 1.49 2.19 -16.29
CA ILE A 512 2.39 1.30 -17.03
C ILE A 512 2.39 -0.10 -16.41
N ALA A 513 2.71 -0.25 -15.13
CA ALA A 513 2.77 -1.56 -14.47
C ALA A 513 1.43 -2.33 -14.54
N VAL A 514 0.30 -1.64 -14.44
CA VAL A 514 -1.05 -2.21 -14.52
C VAL A 514 -1.41 -2.60 -15.96
N THR A 515 -1.09 -1.78 -16.96
CA THR A 515 -1.40 -2.10 -18.37
C THR A 515 -0.51 -3.21 -18.90
N GLU A 516 0.77 -3.24 -18.55
CA GLU A 516 1.67 -4.36 -18.85
C GLU A 516 1.21 -5.66 -18.14
N SER A 517 0.82 -5.58 -16.86
CA SER A 517 0.25 -6.74 -16.14
C SER A 517 -1.03 -7.27 -16.80
N LEU A 518 -1.96 -6.40 -17.19
CA LEU A 518 -3.19 -6.79 -17.88
C LEU A 518 -2.89 -7.41 -19.26
N LEU A 519 -1.93 -6.86 -20.01
CA LEU A 519 -1.49 -7.42 -21.29
C LEU A 519 -0.87 -8.81 -21.12
N LEU A 520 -0.02 -9.01 -20.11
CA LEU A 520 0.58 -10.31 -19.82
C LEU A 520 -0.48 -11.34 -19.33
N VAL A 521 -1.48 -10.94 -18.55
CA VAL A 521 -2.65 -11.80 -18.23
C VAL A 521 -3.42 -12.19 -19.49
N VAL A 522 -3.59 -11.30 -20.47
CA VAL A 522 -4.23 -11.61 -21.76
C VAL A 522 -3.39 -12.61 -22.58
N VAL A 523 -2.06 -12.49 -22.59
CA VAL A 523 -1.17 -13.49 -23.22
C VAL A 523 -1.31 -14.85 -22.54
N VAL A 524 -1.30 -14.91 -21.20
CA VAL A 524 -1.51 -16.15 -20.43
C VAL A 524 -2.88 -16.78 -20.76
N LEU A 525 -3.94 -15.99 -20.89
CA LEU A 525 -5.26 -16.46 -21.33
C LEU A 525 -5.22 -17.06 -22.74
N ILE A 526 -4.56 -16.42 -23.70
CA ILE A 526 -4.45 -16.91 -25.08
C ILE A 526 -3.67 -18.24 -25.12
N VAL A 527 -2.53 -18.32 -24.42
CA VAL A 527 -1.73 -19.55 -24.33
C VAL A 527 -2.55 -20.68 -23.69
N LYS A 528 -3.26 -20.41 -22.58
CA LYS A 528 -4.18 -21.38 -21.96
C LYS A 528 -5.30 -21.81 -22.91
N PHE A 529 -5.90 -20.89 -23.67
CA PHE A 529 -6.96 -21.24 -24.63
C PHE A 529 -6.47 -22.22 -25.69
N VAL A 530 -5.30 -21.94 -26.27
CA VAL A 530 -4.68 -22.82 -27.28
C VAL A 530 -4.27 -24.16 -26.67
N TYR A 531 -3.74 -24.18 -25.44
CA TYR A 531 -3.38 -25.41 -24.73
C TYR A 531 -4.60 -26.28 -24.42
N TYR A 532 -5.60 -25.76 -23.71
CA TYR A 532 -6.79 -26.53 -23.34
C TYR A 532 -7.62 -26.93 -24.55
N ARG A 533 -7.68 -26.11 -25.60
CA ARG A 533 -8.32 -26.50 -26.85
C ARG A 533 -7.59 -27.66 -27.52
N ARG A 534 -6.25 -27.62 -27.66
CA ARG A 534 -5.48 -28.76 -28.18
C ARG A 534 -5.62 -30.02 -27.32
N LEU A 535 -5.76 -29.87 -26.00
CA LEU A 535 -5.98 -31.00 -25.09
C LEU A 535 -7.38 -31.61 -25.28
N LEU A 536 -8.42 -30.79 -25.43
CA LEU A 536 -9.78 -31.23 -25.76
C LEU A 536 -9.86 -31.86 -27.16
N ASP A 537 -9.30 -31.19 -28.18
CA ASP A 537 -9.21 -31.72 -29.55
C ASP A 537 -8.48 -33.08 -29.54
N ARG A 538 -7.45 -33.26 -28.68
CA ARG A 538 -6.76 -34.54 -28.50
C ARG A 538 -7.63 -35.58 -27.79
N GLN A 539 -8.31 -35.23 -26.70
CA GLN A 539 -9.19 -36.15 -25.97
C GLN A 539 -10.40 -36.60 -26.79
N ASP A 540 -11.00 -35.70 -27.58
CA ASP A 540 -12.08 -36.04 -28.51
C ASP A 540 -11.58 -36.97 -29.63
N ASN A 541 -10.35 -36.78 -30.14
CA ASN A 541 -9.72 -37.70 -31.09
C ASN A 541 -9.39 -39.07 -30.46
N GLU A 542 -8.85 -39.10 -29.25
CA GLU A 542 -8.56 -40.34 -28.52
C GLU A 542 -9.85 -41.11 -28.23
N ALA A 543 -10.92 -40.44 -27.78
CA ALA A 543 -12.23 -41.04 -27.57
C ALA A 543 -12.89 -41.53 -28.87
N ALA A 544 -12.82 -40.75 -29.96
CA ALA A 544 -13.30 -41.18 -31.27
C ALA A 544 -12.55 -42.41 -31.79
N SER A 545 -11.23 -42.47 -31.57
CA SER A 545 -10.42 -43.64 -31.93
C SER A 545 -10.83 -44.88 -31.12
N ALA A 546 -11.05 -44.75 -29.81
CA ALA A 546 -11.47 -45.85 -28.94
C ALA A 546 -12.85 -46.40 -29.34
N VAL A 547 -13.80 -45.54 -29.70
CA VAL A 547 -15.11 -45.97 -30.23
C VAL A 547 -14.95 -46.67 -31.58
N SER A 548 -14.10 -46.17 -32.47
CA SER A 548 -13.89 -46.78 -33.80
C SER A 548 -13.23 -48.16 -33.75
N VAL A 549 -12.46 -48.48 -32.72
CA VAL A 549 -11.90 -49.84 -32.51
C VAL A 549 -13.00 -50.81 -32.08
N VAL A 550 -13.89 -50.40 -31.18
CA VAL A 550 -15.01 -51.24 -30.67
C VAL A 550 -16.03 -51.56 -31.77
N ASP A 551 -16.23 -50.66 -32.74
CA ASP A 551 -17.09 -50.91 -33.91
C ASP A 551 -16.45 -51.87 -34.95
N PHE A 552 -15.13 -52.10 -34.92
CA PHE A 552 -14.45 -53.00 -35.86
C PHE A 552 -14.36 -54.44 -35.36
N ASP A 553 -14.09 -54.67 -34.07
CA ASP A 553 -13.97 -56.02 -33.48
C ASP A 553 -15.31 -56.80 -33.44
N ASN A 554 -16.43 -56.16 -33.80
CA ASN A 554 -17.80 -56.68 -33.63
C ASN A 554 -18.52 -56.99 -34.96
N ILE A 555 -17.75 -57.18 -36.04
CA ILE A 555 -18.28 -57.39 -37.42
C ILE A 555 -18.13 -58.84 -37.90
N ASP A 556 -17.13 -59.59 -37.43
CA ASP A 556 -16.79 -60.93 -37.97
C ASP A 556 -17.58 -62.11 -37.35
N GLU A 557 -18.35 -61.90 -36.28
CA GLU A 557 -19.19 -62.96 -35.68
C GLU A 557 -20.69 -62.72 -35.93
N HIS A 558 -21.19 -63.17 -37.11
CA HIS A 558 -22.50 -63.82 -37.34
C HIS A 558 -22.91 -63.82 -38.84
N LEU A 559 -22.27 -64.67 -39.66
CA LEU A 559 -22.73 -64.98 -41.04
C LEU A 559 -23.41 -66.35 -41.12
N SER A 560 -24.70 -66.45 -40.79
CA SER A 560 -25.50 -67.66 -41.03
C SER A 560 -27.02 -67.42 -41.25
N TYR A 561 -27.41 -67.50 -42.52
CA TYR A 561 -28.76 -67.63 -43.08
C TYR A 561 -29.73 -66.41 -43.06
N PRO A 562 -30.68 -66.32 -44.03
CA PRO A 562 -31.47 -65.11 -44.25
C PRO A 562 -32.97 -65.24 -43.89
N SER A 563 -33.57 -64.17 -43.37
CA SER A 563 -35.04 -64.01 -43.35
C SER A 563 -35.50 -62.54 -43.38
N VAL A 564 -36.19 -62.20 -44.47
CA VAL A 564 -37.15 -61.11 -44.73
C VAL A 564 -37.50 -60.12 -43.60
N ASP A 565 -37.38 -58.83 -43.94
CA ASP A 565 -38.04 -57.64 -43.38
C ASP A 565 -38.42 -57.60 -41.89
N GLN A 566 -37.60 -56.91 -41.09
CA GLN A 566 -38.15 -56.08 -40.01
C GLN A 566 -37.39 -54.74 -39.86
N ARG A 567 -38.12 -53.62 -40.05
CA ARG A 567 -37.60 -52.27 -39.83
C ARG A 567 -37.32 -52.02 -38.35
N THR A 568 -36.14 -52.36 -37.87
CA THR A 568 -35.62 -51.86 -36.59
C THR A 568 -34.74 -50.65 -36.85
N SER A 569 -35.26 -49.45 -36.58
CA SER A 569 -34.49 -48.20 -36.64
C SER A 569 -33.50 -48.14 -35.46
N LYS A 570 -32.36 -48.82 -35.58
CA LYS A 570 -31.18 -48.64 -34.70
C LYS A 570 -30.57 -47.26 -34.97
N ALA A 571 -31.25 -46.21 -34.53
CA ALA A 571 -30.67 -44.87 -34.46
C ALA A 571 -29.61 -44.87 -33.34
N PRO A 572 -28.35 -44.47 -33.62
CA PRO A 572 -27.30 -44.48 -32.61
C PRO A 572 -27.55 -43.39 -31.54
N LEU A 573 -28.14 -43.80 -30.42
CA LEU A 573 -28.43 -42.95 -29.25
C LEU A 573 -27.19 -42.65 -28.39
N ILE A 574 -26.07 -42.26 -29.00
CA ILE A 574 -25.01 -41.42 -28.41
C ILE A 574 -24.61 -40.32 -29.42
N SER A 575 -25.58 -39.70 -30.10
CA SER A 575 -25.32 -38.36 -30.65
C SER A 575 -25.15 -37.40 -29.47
N ARG A 576 -23.92 -37.17 -29.01
CA ARG A 576 -23.56 -36.22 -27.94
C ARG A 576 -23.75 -34.78 -28.44
N ARG A 577 -25.01 -34.40 -28.68
CA ARG A 577 -25.41 -33.15 -29.33
C ARG A 577 -24.82 -31.98 -28.56
N HIS A 578 -23.90 -31.26 -29.19
CA HIS A 578 -23.33 -30.06 -28.59
C HIS A 578 -24.44 -29.12 -28.10
N ALA A 579 -24.38 -28.71 -26.83
CA ALA A 579 -25.15 -27.59 -26.30
C ALA A 579 -24.63 -26.26 -26.91
N LYS A 580 -24.89 -26.06 -28.21
CA LYS A 580 -24.31 -24.98 -29.04
C LYS A 580 -24.96 -23.61 -28.81
N ASN A 581 -26.12 -23.55 -28.16
CA ASN A 581 -26.79 -22.32 -27.79
C ASN A 581 -26.65 -22.09 -26.29
N TYR A 582 -25.91 -21.05 -25.89
CA TYR A 582 -25.88 -20.59 -24.50
C TYR A 582 -27.25 -19.99 -24.12
N SER A 583 -27.85 -20.52 -23.06
CA SER A 583 -29.00 -19.95 -22.35
C SER A 583 -28.60 -19.61 -20.92
N ARG A 584 -29.29 -18.64 -20.31
CA ARG A 584 -29.16 -18.36 -18.88
C ARG A 584 -29.83 -19.47 -18.07
N LEU A 585 -29.23 -19.85 -16.94
CA LEU A 585 -29.91 -20.73 -15.98
C LEU A 585 -30.97 -19.95 -15.18
N PRO A 586 -32.00 -20.61 -14.61
CA PRO A 586 -33.03 -19.95 -13.81
C PRO A 586 -32.49 -19.08 -12.65
N LEU A 587 -31.31 -19.45 -12.09
CA LEU A 587 -30.60 -18.65 -11.10
C LEU A 587 -29.96 -17.38 -11.72
N GLU A 588 -29.37 -17.46 -12.92
CA GLU A 588 -28.82 -16.30 -13.65
C GLU A 588 -29.93 -15.33 -14.07
N GLU A 589 -31.13 -15.84 -14.40
CA GLU A 589 -32.32 -15.03 -14.67
C GLU A 589 -32.85 -14.33 -13.40
N LEU A 590 -32.94 -15.05 -12.28
CA LEU A 590 -33.36 -14.51 -10.97
C LEU A 590 -32.44 -13.37 -10.50
N LEU A 591 -31.12 -13.56 -10.63
CA LEU A 591 -30.10 -12.56 -10.27
C LEU A 591 -29.98 -11.42 -11.31
N ARG A 592 -30.55 -11.62 -12.51
CA ARG A 592 -30.39 -10.78 -13.72
C ARG A 592 -28.93 -10.59 -14.16
N THR A 593 -28.02 -11.46 -13.71
CA THR A 593 -26.59 -11.41 -14.02
C THR A 593 -26.14 -12.75 -14.62
N PRO A 594 -25.45 -12.75 -15.78
CA PRO A 594 -24.94 -13.98 -16.39
C PRO A 594 -23.67 -14.42 -15.66
N ALA A 595 -23.86 -15.04 -14.50
CA ALA A 595 -22.81 -15.42 -13.57
C ALA A 595 -21.76 -16.35 -14.21
N ARG A 596 -22.19 -17.31 -15.04
CA ARG A 596 -21.28 -18.23 -15.74
C ARG A 596 -20.40 -17.48 -16.75
N ALA A 597 -20.99 -16.59 -17.56
CA ALA A 597 -20.25 -15.79 -18.53
C ALA A 597 -19.28 -14.77 -17.87
N ASN A 598 -19.57 -14.31 -16.65
CA ASN A 598 -18.68 -13.43 -15.87
C ASN A 598 -17.55 -14.18 -15.11
N SER A 599 -17.49 -15.51 -15.17
CA SER A 599 -16.57 -16.34 -14.35
C SER A 599 -15.14 -16.54 -14.93
N LEU A 600 -14.61 -15.56 -15.68
CA LEU A 600 -13.26 -15.62 -16.29
C LEU A 600 -12.16 -15.89 -15.26
N VAL A 601 -12.10 -15.04 -14.22
CA VAL A 601 -11.26 -15.32 -13.06
C VAL A 601 -12.03 -16.33 -12.20
N ARG A 602 -11.47 -17.50 -11.89
CA ARG A 602 -12.08 -18.54 -11.02
C ARG A 602 -11.03 -19.46 -10.38
N CYS A 603 -11.45 -20.35 -9.50
CA CYS A 603 -10.55 -21.21 -8.69
C CYS A 603 -10.56 -22.70 -9.11
N CYS A 604 -11.57 -23.12 -9.87
CA CYS A 604 -11.72 -24.48 -10.41
C CYS A 604 -11.98 -24.36 -11.92
N PHE A 605 -11.71 -25.40 -12.71
CA PHE A 605 -11.96 -25.34 -14.16
C PHE A 605 -13.46 -25.35 -14.48
N ASP A 606 -14.25 -26.13 -13.74
CA ASP A 606 -15.65 -26.40 -14.05
C ASP A 606 -16.59 -25.27 -13.62
N ILE A 607 -17.62 -25.00 -14.42
CA ILE A 607 -18.60 -23.91 -14.20
C ILE A 607 -20.01 -24.47 -14.10
N ASP A 608 -20.29 -25.46 -14.96
CA ASP A 608 -21.56 -26.16 -15.10
C ASP A 608 -21.36 -27.68 -15.18
N VAL A 609 -22.16 -28.42 -14.42
CA VAL A 609 -22.29 -29.88 -14.52
C VAL A 609 -23.46 -30.20 -15.45
N VAL A 610 -23.32 -31.23 -16.27
CA VAL A 610 -24.46 -31.87 -16.96
C VAL A 610 -24.72 -33.18 -16.22
N GLU A 611 -25.89 -33.31 -15.59
CA GLU A 611 -26.34 -34.57 -15.00
C GLU A 611 -26.95 -35.50 -16.07
N ASP A 612 -27.10 -36.79 -15.75
CA ASP A 612 -27.60 -37.81 -16.69
C ASP A 612 -29.03 -37.51 -17.20
N ASP A 613 -29.82 -36.75 -16.45
CA ASP A 613 -31.12 -36.18 -16.86
C ASP A 613 -31.01 -35.15 -18.02
N GLY A 614 -29.79 -34.84 -18.46
CA GLY A 614 -29.50 -33.88 -19.54
C GLY A 614 -29.60 -32.40 -19.14
N LEU A 615 -29.88 -32.13 -17.86
CA LEU A 615 -30.00 -30.79 -17.31
C LEU A 615 -28.63 -30.19 -16.93
N THR A 616 -28.48 -28.88 -17.13
CA THR A 616 -27.26 -28.14 -16.78
C THR A 616 -27.44 -27.43 -15.44
N TYR A 617 -26.55 -27.72 -14.49
CA TYR A 617 -26.54 -27.15 -13.15
C TYR A 617 -25.29 -26.33 -12.89
N MET A 618 -25.39 -25.33 -12.01
CA MET A 618 -24.33 -24.37 -11.71
C MET A 618 -23.55 -24.79 -10.46
N LEU A 619 -22.21 -24.89 -10.54
CA LEU A 619 -21.42 -25.35 -9.38
C LEU A 619 -21.51 -24.36 -8.19
N PRO A 620 -21.50 -24.86 -6.93
CA PRO A 620 -21.64 -24.04 -5.73
C PRO A 620 -20.68 -22.85 -5.61
N HIS A 621 -19.42 -23.02 -6.01
CA HIS A 621 -18.43 -21.95 -5.95
C HIS A 621 -18.76 -20.78 -6.90
N VAL A 622 -19.44 -21.05 -8.03
CA VAL A 622 -19.75 -20.05 -9.04
C VAL A 622 -20.82 -19.09 -8.52
N TYR A 623 -21.93 -19.57 -7.96
CA TYR A 623 -22.98 -18.67 -7.44
C TYR A 623 -22.58 -17.97 -6.14
N TYR A 624 -21.70 -18.59 -5.35
CA TYR A 624 -21.12 -17.98 -4.15
C TYR A 624 -20.30 -16.72 -4.47
N ASP A 625 -19.53 -16.75 -5.56
CA ASP A 625 -18.74 -15.63 -6.09
C ASP A 625 -19.62 -14.41 -6.48
N PHE A 626 -20.92 -14.61 -6.77
CA PHE A 626 -21.90 -13.54 -7.04
C PHE A 626 -22.80 -13.22 -5.83
N GLY A 627 -22.43 -13.67 -4.62
CA GLY A 627 -23.09 -13.28 -3.38
C GLY A 627 -24.37 -14.06 -3.05
N VAL A 628 -24.56 -15.24 -3.63
CA VAL A 628 -25.67 -16.15 -3.29
C VAL A 628 -25.20 -17.17 -2.24
N VAL A 629 -25.98 -17.30 -1.16
CA VAL A 629 -25.78 -18.32 -0.12
C VAL A 629 -27.02 -19.19 -0.02
N VAL A 630 -26.83 -20.50 -0.16
CA VAL A 630 -27.80 -21.52 0.25
C VAL A 630 -27.66 -21.70 1.77
N THR A 631 -28.76 -21.65 2.50
CA THR A 631 -28.76 -21.84 3.96
C THR A 631 -29.08 -23.28 4.35
N ASP A 632 -28.60 -23.69 5.52
CA ASP A 632 -28.80 -25.00 6.18
C ASP A 632 -30.28 -25.46 6.23
N ALA A 633 -31.23 -24.53 6.03
CA ALA A 633 -32.67 -24.73 6.07
C ALA A 633 -33.37 -24.65 4.69
N GLY A 634 -32.63 -24.75 3.58
CA GLY A 634 -33.21 -24.84 2.23
C GLY A 634 -33.69 -23.51 1.61
N TYR A 635 -33.23 -22.36 2.13
CA TYR A 635 -33.56 -21.04 1.58
C TYR A 635 -32.36 -20.35 0.94
N LEU A 636 -32.61 -19.63 -0.15
CA LEU A 636 -31.66 -18.68 -0.72
C LEU A 636 -31.61 -17.36 0.06
N ARG A 637 -30.39 -16.83 0.21
CA ARG A 637 -30.11 -15.55 0.88
C ARG A 637 -29.00 -14.80 0.14
N THR A 638 -29.06 -13.46 0.15
CA THR A 638 -27.91 -12.62 -0.15
C THR A 638 -26.82 -12.75 0.91
N ARG A 639 -25.57 -12.82 0.44
CA ARG A 639 -24.37 -12.76 1.26
C ARG A 639 -24.12 -11.34 1.77
N ARG A 640 -23.51 -11.23 2.95
CA ARG A 640 -23.06 -9.94 3.50
C ARG A 640 -21.95 -9.36 2.60
N GLY A 641 -21.89 -8.03 2.51
CA GLY A 641 -20.95 -7.32 1.63
C GLY A 641 -21.41 -7.16 0.18
N PHE A 642 -22.46 -7.87 -0.26
CA PHE A 642 -23.12 -7.66 -1.55
C PHE A 642 -24.38 -6.78 -1.38
N SER A 643 -24.73 -6.02 -2.41
CA SER A 643 -26.03 -5.36 -2.51
C SER A 643 -27.17 -6.39 -2.59
N THR A 644 -28.42 -5.98 -2.45
CA THR A 644 -29.57 -6.89 -2.30
C THR A 644 -29.96 -7.63 -3.59
N VAL A 645 -29.15 -8.60 -4.02
CA VAL A 645 -29.39 -9.40 -5.25
C VAL A 645 -30.69 -10.24 -5.17
N ILE A 646 -31.09 -10.67 -3.96
CA ILE A 646 -32.30 -11.46 -3.71
C ILE A 646 -33.12 -10.77 -2.62
N HIS A 647 -34.38 -10.42 -2.94
CA HIS A 647 -35.26 -9.59 -2.09
C HIS A 647 -36.27 -10.38 -1.23
N ARG A 648 -36.35 -11.71 -1.40
CA ARG A 648 -37.27 -12.59 -0.67
C ARG A 648 -36.60 -13.95 -0.41
N ARG A 649 -36.99 -14.65 0.67
CA ARG A 649 -36.66 -16.07 0.81
C ARG A 649 -37.31 -16.84 -0.34
N LEU A 650 -36.55 -17.72 -0.96
CA LEU A 650 -36.97 -18.59 -2.07
C LEU A 650 -36.50 -20.00 -1.76
N ASP A 651 -37.37 -20.97 -1.98
CA ASP A 651 -37.13 -22.38 -1.68
C ASP A 651 -36.19 -23.01 -2.73
N VAL A 652 -35.24 -23.82 -2.26
CA VAL A 652 -34.10 -24.33 -3.04
C VAL A 652 -34.47 -25.40 -4.07
N GLU A 653 -35.54 -26.16 -3.85
CA GLU A 653 -35.90 -27.37 -4.63
C GLU A 653 -36.14 -27.17 -6.13
N LYS A 654 -36.25 -25.92 -6.62
CA LYS A 654 -36.48 -25.58 -8.04
C LYS A 654 -35.24 -25.09 -8.79
N PHE A 655 -34.07 -25.00 -8.15
CA PHE A 655 -32.95 -24.18 -8.66
C PHE A 655 -31.55 -24.83 -8.63
N PHE A 656 -31.39 -26.04 -8.07
CA PHE A 656 -30.07 -26.66 -7.83
C PHE A 656 -30.04 -28.15 -8.16
N ALA A 657 -28.84 -28.68 -8.41
CA ALA A 657 -28.60 -30.11 -8.52
C ALA A 657 -28.84 -30.80 -7.16
N PRO A 658 -29.30 -32.06 -7.14
CA PRO A 658 -29.24 -32.89 -5.94
C PRO A 658 -27.78 -33.10 -5.49
N ILE A 659 -27.49 -32.88 -4.21
CA ILE A 659 -26.21 -33.33 -3.65
C ILE A 659 -26.25 -34.85 -3.54
N GLU A 660 -25.21 -35.53 -4.02
CA GLU A 660 -25.13 -36.99 -4.08
C GLU A 660 -25.46 -37.68 -2.75
N LYS A 661 -26.22 -38.76 -2.82
CA LYS A 661 -26.69 -39.53 -1.65
C LYS A 661 -25.61 -40.51 -1.14
N SER A 662 -24.47 -40.01 -0.67
CA SER A 662 -23.32 -40.83 -0.25
C SER A 662 -22.78 -40.58 1.18
N SER A 663 -23.60 -40.10 2.11
CA SER A 663 -23.37 -40.41 3.55
C SER A 663 -24.62 -40.29 4.43
N THR A 664 -24.77 -41.21 5.39
CA THR A 664 -25.89 -41.25 6.34
C THR A 664 -25.66 -40.29 7.51
N VAL A 665 -25.98 -39.01 7.33
CA VAL A 665 -26.18 -38.07 8.45
C VAL A 665 -27.52 -37.35 8.26
N SER A 666 -28.54 -37.81 8.98
CA SER A 666 -29.83 -37.13 9.04
C SER A 666 -29.72 -35.82 9.84
N PRO A 667 -30.27 -34.69 9.35
CA PRO A 667 -30.25 -33.43 10.09
C PRO A 667 -31.24 -33.49 11.26
N THR A 668 -30.74 -33.56 12.49
CA THR A 668 -31.58 -33.50 13.70
C THR A 668 -32.11 -32.09 13.92
N PRO A 669 -33.44 -31.87 13.93
CA PRO A 669 -34.02 -30.53 14.06
C PRO A 669 -33.98 -30.08 15.53
N LEU A 670 -32.95 -29.31 15.91
CA LEU A 670 -32.87 -28.65 17.22
C LEU A 670 -33.91 -27.52 17.35
N LYS A 671 -35.15 -27.95 17.64
CA LYS A 671 -36.29 -27.08 17.95
C LYS A 671 -35.96 -26.23 19.17
N ARG A 672 -36.01 -24.90 19.02
CA ARG A 672 -35.63 -23.91 20.03
C ARG A 672 -36.62 -23.86 21.21
N GLN A 673 -36.61 -24.89 22.05
CA GLN A 673 -37.45 -24.97 23.24
C GLN A 673 -36.81 -24.18 24.39
N ARG A 674 -37.46 -23.09 24.80
CA ARG A 674 -37.13 -22.43 26.07
C ARG A 674 -37.53 -23.37 27.21
N LEU A 675 -36.55 -23.96 27.90
CA LEU A 675 -36.71 -24.25 29.31
C LEU A 675 -36.02 -23.15 30.12
N ARG A 676 -36.58 -22.87 31.28
CA ARG A 676 -36.15 -21.83 32.21
C ARG A 676 -35.54 -22.53 33.43
N ASP A 677 -34.33 -22.10 33.79
CA ASP A 677 -33.70 -22.22 35.11
C ASP A 677 -33.82 -23.59 35.82
N GLY A 678 -32.85 -24.47 35.55
CA GLY A 678 -32.57 -25.66 36.35
C GLY A 678 -31.05 -25.87 36.42
N ASN A 679 -30.41 -25.34 37.47
CA ASN A 679 -28.95 -25.29 37.56
C ASN A 679 -28.31 -26.67 37.72
N THR A 680 -27.32 -26.98 36.89
CA THR A 680 -25.94 -27.16 37.36
C THR A 680 -24.97 -27.13 36.18
N SER A 681 -23.77 -26.59 36.40
CA SER A 681 -22.70 -26.56 35.39
C SER A 681 -21.49 -27.32 35.89
N THR A 682 -20.81 -28.03 35.00
CA THR A 682 -19.42 -28.44 35.18
C THR A 682 -18.62 -28.09 33.94
N ARG A 683 -18.08 -26.87 33.95
CA ARG A 683 -17.15 -26.35 32.95
C ARG A 683 -15.77 -26.92 33.24
N ALA A 684 -15.34 -27.94 32.49
CA ALA A 684 -13.99 -28.47 32.61
C ALA A 684 -12.94 -27.41 32.18
N LYS A 685 -12.33 -26.76 33.18
CA LYS A 685 -11.05 -26.06 33.08
C LYS A 685 -10.10 -26.69 34.09
N PHE A 686 -8.83 -26.83 33.71
CA PHE A 686 -7.77 -27.33 34.58
C PHE A 686 -7.39 -26.27 35.64
N ALA A 687 -7.27 -26.69 36.89
CA ALA A 687 -6.35 -26.13 37.90
C ALA A 687 -6.26 -27.08 39.12
N LEU A 688 -5.16 -26.98 39.87
CA LEU A 688 -5.01 -27.43 41.26
C LEU A 688 -5.84 -26.49 42.20
N GLU A 689 -6.08 -26.72 43.50
CA GLU A 689 -5.34 -27.54 44.49
C GLU A 689 -6.20 -27.92 45.73
N SER A 690 -5.68 -28.83 46.57
CA SER A 690 -5.91 -28.99 48.03
C SER A 690 -7.33 -28.97 48.69
N MET A 691 -7.74 -30.17 49.16
CA MET A 691 -8.21 -30.48 50.54
C MET A 691 -9.55 -29.87 51.09
N PRO A 692 -10.18 -30.44 52.16
CA PRO A 692 -11.63 -30.74 52.08
C PRO A 692 -12.51 -30.41 53.31
N ALA A 693 -13.77 -30.89 53.25
CA ALA A 693 -14.69 -31.23 54.36
C ALA A 693 -15.78 -30.18 54.74
N PRO A 694 -16.86 -30.54 55.49
CA PRO A 694 -18.24 -30.51 54.92
C PRO A 694 -19.37 -30.03 55.91
N VAL A 695 -20.63 -30.45 55.66
CA VAL A 695 -21.79 -30.68 56.60
C VAL A 695 -23.10 -29.86 56.39
N ASP A 696 -24.12 -30.56 55.86
CA ASP A 696 -25.57 -30.69 56.20
C ASP A 696 -26.64 -29.56 56.26
N ALA A 697 -27.90 -30.04 56.09
CA ALA A 697 -29.22 -29.59 56.60
C ALA A 697 -30.22 -28.82 55.68
N VAL A 698 -31.23 -29.47 55.02
CA VAL A 698 -32.68 -29.76 55.35
C VAL A 698 -33.69 -28.56 55.43
N PRO A 699 -35.06 -28.70 55.25
CA PRO A 699 -35.82 -27.87 54.28
C PRO A 699 -37.20 -27.31 54.78
N GLU A 700 -38.28 -27.41 53.96
CA GLU A 700 -39.74 -27.08 54.17
C GLU A 700 -40.22 -25.63 53.80
N ASN A 701 -41.47 -25.31 53.38
CA ASN A 701 -42.68 -26.10 53.01
C ASN A 701 -43.72 -25.36 52.10
N ARG A 702 -44.67 -26.12 51.51
CA ARG A 702 -46.13 -25.84 51.17
C ARG A 702 -46.62 -24.83 50.07
N SER A 703 -47.16 -25.42 48.99
CA SER A 703 -48.58 -25.34 48.48
C SER A 703 -49.14 -24.20 47.56
N PRO A 704 -49.94 -24.53 46.49
CA PRO A 704 -50.72 -23.61 45.60
C PRO A 704 -52.26 -23.64 45.88
N PRO A 705 -53.23 -23.06 45.09
CA PRO A 705 -53.71 -23.61 43.78
C PRO A 705 -54.08 -22.60 42.61
N PRO A 706 -55.31 -22.34 42.06
CA PRO A 706 -55.53 -22.40 40.58
C PRO A 706 -56.42 -21.24 39.93
N PRO A 707 -57.21 -21.36 38.79
CA PRO A 707 -57.10 -20.43 37.63
C PRO A 707 -58.42 -19.86 37.00
N ARG A 708 -58.37 -19.10 35.87
CA ARG A 708 -59.51 -18.76 34.94
C ARG A 708 -59.08 -18.21 33.55
N THR A 709 -60.03 -17.84 32.66
CA THR A 709 -59.90 -17.93 31.16
C THR A 709 -60.59 -16.80 30.32
N LEU A 710 -60.33 -16.77 28.98
CA LEU A 710 -61.07 -16.11 27.84
C LEU A 710 -60.95 -14.56 27.66
N SER A 711 -60.39 -14.04 26.54
CA SER A 711 -60.99 -13.56 25.23
C SER A 711 -61.55 -12.10 25.25
N GLU A 712 -61.61 -11.25 24.20
CA GLU A 712 -61.77 -11.35 22.73
C GLU A 712 -61.07 -10.22 21.87
N PHE A 713 -61.45 -10.11 20.57
CA PHE A 713 -61.13 -9.19 19.44
C PHE A 713 -61.21 -7.65 19.70
N ARG A 714 -60.90 -6.67 18.80
CA ARG A 714 -60.94 -6.43 17.31
C ARG A 714 -60.12 -5.11 16.99
N SER A 715 -59.80 -4.53 15.81
CA SER A 715 -59.96 -4.69 14.33
C SER A 715 -58.88 -3.84 13.57
N MET A 716 -58.94 -3.67 12.22
CA MET A 716 -58.22 -2.61 11.42
C MET A 716 -59.23 -1.69 10.67
N PRO A 717 -58.83 -0.61 9.94
CA PRO A 717 -58.46 -0.75 8.50
C PRO A 717 -57.40 0.23 7.87
N MET A 718 -57.04 -0.12 6.64
CA MET A 718 -56.28 0.49 5.51
C MET A 718 -56.57 1.99 5.13
N ALA A 719 -55.88 2.68 4.19
CA ALA A 719 -54.54 2.63 3.53
C ALA A 719 -54.40 3.74 2.42
N LYS A 720 -53.22 3.85 1.76
CA LYS A 720 -52.86 4.73 0.58
C LYS A 720 -52.63 6.23 0.94
N SER A 721 -51.97 7.09 0.14
CA SER A 721 -51.39 6.98 -1.23
C SER A 721 -50.00 7.69 -1.39
N MET A 722 -49.61 8.19 -2.58
CA MET A 722 -48.22 8.53 -2.98
C MET A 722 -47.92 9.99 -3.41
N ARG A 723 -46.87 10.58 -2.81
CA ARG A 723 -45.70 11.24 -3.44
C ARG A 723 -45.86 12.12 -4.71
N ARG A 724 -45.57 13.43 -4.61
CA ARG A 724 -44.72 14.15 -5.61
C ARG A 724 -44.03 15.43 -5.08
N ARG A 725 -43.05 15.93 -5.84
CA ARG A 725 -42.04 16.98 -5.52
C ARG A 725 -42.55 18.42 -5.69
N LYS A 726 -41.97 19.38 -4.94
CA LYS A 726 -41.13 20.50 -5.46
C LYS A 726 -40.36 21.19 -4.30
N SER A 727 -39.05 21.41 -4.46
CA SER A 727 -38.30 22.70 -4.60
C SER A 727 -38.27 23.58 -3.33
N MET A 728 -37.12 24.21 -3.06
CA MET A 728 -36.76 24.82 -1.78
C MET A 728 -36.18 26.23 -2.03
N GLU A 729 -37.06 27.19 -2.32
CA GLU A 729 -36.71 28.52 -2.86
C GLU A 729 -37.58 29.65 -2.26
N GLU A 730 -38.29 29.39 -1.16
CA GLU A 730 -39.41 30.24 -0.67
C GLU A 730 -39.39 30.39 0.87
N LEU A 731 -38.20 30.60 1.44
CA LEU A 731 -37.96 30.77 2.90
C LEU A 731 -37.05 31.96 3.24
N LEU A 732 -37.06 32.99 2.40
CA LEU A 732 -36.51 34.32 2.68
C LEU A 732 -37.58 35.38 2.35
N GLU A 733 -37.50 36.52 3.04
CA GLU A 733 -38.51 37.60 3.07
C GLU A 733 -39.82 37.23 3.80
N ASN A 734 -40.45 38.07 4.64
CA ASN A 734 -40.15 39.40 5.20
C ASN A 734 -41.12 39.64 6.43
N PRO A 735 -41.22 40.81 7.10
CA PRO A 735 -40.20 41.47 7.93
C PRO A 735 -40.71 42.08 9.28
N SER A 736 -39.79 42.31 10.26
CA SER A 736 -39.84 43.41 11.27
C SER A 736 -41.05 43.45 12.27
N PRO A 737 -41.14 44.42 13.22
CA PRO A 737 -40.16 45.43 13.66
C PRO A 737 -39.81 45.39 15.17
N SER A 738 -38.86 46.22 15.58
CA SER A 738 -38.58 46.57 16.98
C SER A 738 -39.43 47.78 17.45
N PRO A 739 -39.34 48.24 18.71
CA PRO A 739 -38.20 49.05 19.18
C PRO A 739 -37.20 48.30 20.06
#